data_AF-A0A2W6BBI4-F1
#
_entry.id   AF-A0A2W6BBI4-F1
#
_cell.length_a   1.000
_cell.length_b   1.000
_cell.length_c   1.000
_cell.angle_alpha   90.00
_cell.angle_beta   90.00
_cell.angle_gamma   90.00
#
_symmetry.space_group_name_H-M   'P 1'
#
loop_
_entity.id
_entity.type
_entity.pdbx_description
1 polymer ?
#
loop_
_entity_poly.entity_id
_entity_poly.type
_entity_poly.pdbx_seq_one_letter_code
_entity_poly.pdbx_strand_id
1 'polypeptide(L)'
;IFNLQEGGTDMALEGLRAILDKEAVLATASVRELLDAPQVVEERYKHHVRAYLPLGRAAGSREDQLSVQEYEKRLISRAKEGAAPTGYITAEFGYGKTSTATFLWQQCREANLLAVPPFKIEQLSDLLIAAYAWGRHELRRTRPTLLEELEGLYQGFSERGIEADAGGSEAFAQRLSELQRQGRYSANLTIGDLLAFIEQYTALMLKAGYDGVVILPDEVQQYTDPAINSGDRDPLSNLFLLVNGLATRPRGALRATVIFVMPARELGVVSSLRRDIVDRLQANGLGFDLTNIYDDDFATRLWARLTQVFEFSDVADEIVEPDALRGLGQIARRGDLGSGPRTVVDGFRLMTERYLAALEHGDNPATYQAINLTEDFLNGNLRFVSAKYTREVTAALNNRLVAGRLPRELAVKLLAAFPSYGAPASLISTLDLTAAVADLEEQQLTLRPGGRDAAGNAVEGITLRQLAPNRGGGDWLTSAISEFIRLSYTYQEGSSRVIERAANAFKTLLQQRVFKGKWRAEDDVDATSMRDAALLLVGSFPQTAAKYPERRIYVKIVRDGNRAEASEPLADLTIECDLRRYLDLPEADRRGEAGSFIDADPSRLRLTLNAWHQSSDEMYPTLQQSLGDLVAPRRVTPLMLLNLYHYLDEQLAANHVPKSERDQIENTFMPDLLDVITFEMFNPQVTKGKVGGVRIVEEGVAEALKRRYPGYVTLLAQGRERAMLDYITALGRLKNPFQRSGSEPVSGTKDEIAVLFNRTNTTFDTFIGNYPSLLHVVRDWKNKQAGEVLFTLHPREQAILDQLSTSPDRDPQSQQPRILRRGLLKQVATEGYRD
;
A
#
# COMPACT_ATOMS: atom_id res chain seq x y z
N ILE A 1 11.84 61.52 -10.44
CA ILE A 1 11.03 60.30 -10.23
C ILE A 1 12.02 59.13 -10.10
N PHE A 2 12.90 59.21 -9.11
CA PHE A 2 13.92 58.23 -8.73
C PHE A 2 14.14 58.53 -7.24
N ASN A 3 13.47 57.76 -6.36
CA ASN A 3 13.71 57.67 -4.90
C ASN A 3 12.62 56.86 -4.18
N LEU A 4 12.18 55.73 -4.75
CA LEU A 4 11.23 54.82 -4.06
C LEU A 4 11.59 53.33 -4.15
N GLN A 5 12.77 52.94 -4.67
CA GLN A 5 13.19 51.53 -4.75
C GLN A 5 14.26 51.11 -3.72
N GLU A 6 15.02 52.04 -3.11
CA GLU A 6 16.11 51.66 -2.19
C GLU A 6 15.62 51.04 -0.87
N GLY A 7 14.41 51.36 -0.41
CA GLY A 7 13.89 50.84 0.86
C GLY A 7 13.43 49.36 0.82
N GLY A 8 13.08 48.83 -0.35
CA GLY A 8 12.65 47.42 -0.49
C GLY A 8 13.83 46.45 -0.55
N THR A 9 14.93 46.87 -1.19
CA THR A 9 16.13 46.03 -1.38
C THR A 9 16.89 45.83 -0.07
N ASP A 10 16.97 46.87 0.79
CA ASP A 10 17.64 46.77 2.10
C ASP A 10 16.88 45.83 3.07
N MET A 11 15.54 45.87 3.09
CA MET A 11 14.73 44.93 3.90
C MET A 11 14.84 43.49 3.38
N ALA A 12 14.84 43.28 2.06
CA ALA A 12 15.04 41.96 1.49
C ALA A 12 16.43 41.39 1.82
N LEU A 13 17.49 42.21 1.79
CA LEU A 13 18.85 41.82 2.18
C LEU A 13 18.96 41.45 3.67
N GLU A 14 18.26 42.18 4.55
CA GLU A 14 18.18 41.85 5.98
C GLU A 14 17.43 40.53 6.23
N GLY A 15 16.33 40.29 5.51
CA GLY A 15 15.59 39.03 5.53
C GLY A 15 16.39 37.83 5.05
N LEU A 16 17.21 38.01 4.00
CA LEU A 16 18.11 36.95 3.50
C LEU A 16 19.23 36.63 4.49
N ARG A 17 19.78 37.63 5.21
CA ARG A 17 20.75 37.40 6.29
C ARG A 17 20.17 36.55 7.42
N ALA A 18 18.88 36.71 7.74
CA ALA A 18 18.21 35.87 8.74
C ALA A 18 18.11 34.39 8.32
N ILE A 19 18.14 34.06 7.02
CA ILE A 19 18.25 32.68 6.53
C ILE A 19 19.67 32.15 6.72
N LEU A 20 20.69 32.99 6.52
CA LEU A 20 22.11 32.61 6.70
C LEU A 20 22.46 32.29 8.15
N ASP A 21 21.92 33.05 9.09
CA ASP A 21 22.15 32.88 10.53
C ASP A 21 21.42 31.67 11.13
N LYS A 22 20.58 30.99 10.34
CA LYS A 22 19.80 29.84 10.80
C LYS A 22 20.68 28.61 11.01
N GLU A 23 20.90 28.23 12.27
CA GLU A 23 21.59 26.99 12.60
C GLU A 23 20.75 25.74 12.31
N ALA A 24 21.33 24.78 11.58
CA ALA A 24 20.69 23.49 11.27
C ALA A 24 20.64 22.52 12.47
N VAL A 25 21.44 22.77 13.52
CA VAL A 25 21.58 21.89 14.69
C VAL A 25 21.54 22.71 15.97
N LEU A 26 20.50 22.51 16.78
CA LEU A 26 20.45 23.03 18.15
C LEU A 26 20.96 21.95 19.13
N ALA A 27 21.94 22.29 19.95
CA ALA A 27 22.41 21.41 21.03
C ALA A 27 21.48 21.51 22.25
N THR A 28 21.04 20.37 22.76
CA THR A 28 20.23 20.28 23.99
C THR A 28 21.10 20.59 25.21
N ALA A 29 20.62 21.46 26.09
CA ALA A 29 21.31 21.85 27.32
C ALA A 29 21.45 20.67 28.29
N SER A 30 22.57 20.59 29.01
CA SER A 30 22.67 19.69 30.16
C SER A 30 21.99 20.29 31.39
N VAL A 31 21.61 19.45 32.36
CA VAL A 31 21.07 19.90 33.64
C VAL A 31 22.05 20.82 34.37
N ARG A 32 23.35 20.55 34.25
CA ARG A 32 24.40 21.37 34.85
C ARG A 32 24.47 22.76 34.22
N GLU A 33 24.29 22.88 32.90
CA GLU A 33 24.19 24.19 32.24
C GLU A 33 23.00 25.00 32.76
N LEU A 34 21.86 24.35 33.04
CA LEU A 34 20.70 25.02 33.62
C LEU A 34 20.96 25.52 35.05
N LEU A 35 21.76 24.80 35.84
CA LEU A 35 22.14 25.22 37.19
C LEU A 35 23.16 26.36 37.20
N ASP A 36 24.23 26.20 36.42
CA ASP A 36 25.41 27.07 36.48
C ASP A 36 25.23 28.36 35.65
N ALA A 37 24.55 28.27 34.49
CA ALA A 37 24.43 29.37 33.52
C ALA A 37 23.06 29.42 32.81
N PRO A 38 21.92 29.52 33.55
CA PRO A 38 20.58 29.51 32.94
C PRO A 38 20.33 30.66 31.96
N GLN A 39 20.97 31.83 32.15
CA GLN A 39 20.84 32.96 31.23
C GLN A 39 21.36 32.60 29.82
N VAL A 40 22.50 31.91 29.73
CA VAL A 40 23.12 31.53 28.46
C VAL A 40 22.23 30.56 27.69
N VAL A 41 21.61 29.61 28.41
CA VAL A 41 20.64 28.68 27.81
C VAL A 41 19.42 29.43 27.30
N GLU A 42 18.89 30.39 28.08
CA GLU A 42 17.74 31.21 27.70
C GLU A 42 18.01 31.99 26.40
N GLU A 43 19.15 32.67 26.30
CA GLU A 43 19.53 33.46 25.14
C GLU A 43 19.73 32.60 23.89
N ARG A 44 20.45 31.48 24.02
CA ARG A 44 20.66 30.51 22.94
C ARG A 44 19.33 29.99 22.39
N TYR A 45 18.41 29.62 23.27
CA TYR A 45 17.11 29.07 22.88
C TYR A 45 16.18 30.13 22.28
N LYS A 46 16.17 31.37 22.82
CA LYS A 46 15.42 32.48 22.22
C LYS A 46 15.93 32.85 20.83
N HIS A 47 17.26 32.86 20.65
CA HIS A 47 17.87 33.13 19.34
C HIS A 47 17.39 32.09 18.32
N HIS A 48 17.42 30.80 18.69
CA HIS A 48 16.93 29.73 17.83
C HIS A 48 15.43 29.82 17.50
N VAL A 49 14.59 30.11 18.51
CA VAL A 49 13.12 30.18 18.31
C VAL A 49 12.73 31.31 17.37
N ARG A 50 13.44 32.45 17.37
CA ARG A 50 13.19 33.54 16.42
C ARG A 50 13.29 33.11 14.96
N ALA A 51 14.15 32.14 14.67
CA ALA A 51 14.33 31.57 13.32
C ALA A 51 13.51 30.28 13.09
N TYR A 52 12.77 29.80 14.11
CA TYR A 52 11.95 28.60 14.03
C TYR A 52 10.54 28.93 13.54
N LEU A 53 10.09 28.24 12.49
CA LEU A 53 8.76 28.42 11.91
C LEU A 53 7.89 27.20 12.21
N PRO A 54 6.82 27.34 13.03
CA PRO A 54 5.88 26.26 13.26
C PRO A 54 5.02 26.04 12.01
N LEU A 55 5.16 24.89 11.38
CA LEU A 55 4.40 24.53 10.18
C LEU A 55 2.97 24.15 10.59
N GLY A 56 1.99 24.78 9.93
CA GLY A 56 0.56 24.46 10.06
C GLY A 56 0.06 23.56 8.93
N ARG A 57 -1.11 22.94 9.11
CA ARG A 57 -1.83 22.15 8.08
C ARG A 57 -2.07 22.99 6.82
N ALA A 58 -1.84 22.40 5.64
CA ALA A 58 -2.51 22.79 4.40
C ALA A 58 -3.58 21.72 4.07
N ALA A 59 -4.70 22.13 3.47
CA ALA A 59 -5.85 21.28 3.18
C ALA A 59 -5.46 20.09 2.29
N GLY A 60 -5.41 18.87 2.85
CA GLY A 60 -5.12 17.65 2.08
C GLY A 60 -4.60 16.45 2.88
N SER A 61 -4.02 16.66 4.07
CA SER A 61 -3.55 15.56 4.93
C SER A 61 -4.71 14.81 5.61
N ARG A 62 -4.62 13.46 5.67
CA ARG A 62 -5.57 12.54 6.32
C ARG A 62 -6.09 13.09 7.66
N GLU A 63 -7.40 12.93 7.93
CA GLU A 63 -8.17 13.60 9.00
C GLU A 63 -7.57 13.49 10.43
N ASP A 64 -6.65 12.54 10.69
CA ASP A 64 -6.16 12.20 12.03
C ASP A 64 -4.82 12.85 12.48
N GLN A 65 -4.11 13.62 11.64
CA GLN A 65 -2.75 14.11 11.99
C GLN A 65 -2.73 15.54 12.56
N LEU A 66 -2.29 15.74 13.81
CA LEU A 66 -2.15 17.06 14.44
C LEU A 66 -1.04 17.91 13.78
N SER A 67 -1.26 19.22 13.63
CA SER A 67 -0.22 20.22 13.31
C SER A 67 0.54 20.69 14.56
N VAL A 68 1.70 21.35 14.38
CA VAL A 68 2.47 21.95 15.50
C VAL A 68 1.61 22.95 16.29
N GLN A 69 0.80 23.74 15.58
CA GLN A 69 -0.05 24.78 16.17
C GLN A 69 -1.25 24.18 16.93
N GLU A 70 -1.88 23.12 16.40
CA GLU A 70 -2.92 22.39 17.13
C GLU A 70 -2.34 21.69 18.36
N TYR A 71 -1.14 21.12 18.24
CA TYR A 71 -0.43 20.49 19.35
C TYR A 71 -0.10 21.51 20.45
N GLU A 72 0.44 22.66 20.08
CA GLU A 72 0.73 23.79 20.98
C GLU A 72 -0.53 24.24 21.74
N LYS A 73 -1.62 24.52 21.04
CA LYS A 73 -2.91 24.91 21.66
C LYS A 73 -3.41 23.84 22.63
N ARG A 74 -3.29 22.56 22.24
CA ARG A 74 -3.70 21.43 23.08
C ARG A 74 -2.82 21.32 24.32
N LEU A 75 -1.51 21.43 24.17
CA LEU A 75 -0.54 21.41 25.26
C LEU A 75 -0.85 22.50 26.29
N ILE A 76 -1.02 23.74 25.83
CA ILE A 76 -1.32 24.90 26.70
C ILE A 76 -2.66 24.70 27.42
N SER A 77 -3.72 24.28 26.72
CA SER A 77 -5.04 24.01 27.34
C SER A 77 -4.92 22.95 28.43
N ARG A 78 -4.28 21.82 28.11
CA ARG A 78 -4.13 20.68 29.04
C ARG A 78 -3.29 21.02 30.26
N ALA A 79 -2.22 21.80 30.09
CA ALA A 79 -1.38 22.26 31.19
C ALA A 79 -2.17 23.12 32.19
N LYS A 80 -3.10 23.95 31.71
CA LYS A 80 -3.97 24.80 32.55
C LYS A 80 -5.12 24.04 33.21
N GLU A 81 -5.66 23.01 32.56
CA GLU A 81 -6.79 22.19 33.05
C GLU A 81 -6.45 21.32 34.27
N GLY A 82 -5.17 20.96 34.49
CA GLY A 82 -4.71 20.36 35.75
C GLY A 82 -4.87 18.85 35.90
N ALA A 83 -4.74 18.08 34.82
CA ALA A 83 -4.87 16.62 34.83
C ALA A 83 -3.52 15.86 34.77
N ALA A 84 -2.43 16.51 35.19
CA ALA A 84 -1.07 15.99 35.07
C ALA A 84 -0.74 15.37 33.69
N PRO A 85 -1.05 16.05 32.57
CA PRO A 85 -0.97 15.42 31.26
C PRO A 85 0.47 15.05 30.92
N THR A 86 0.63 13.89 30.29
CA THR A 86 1.90 13.42 29.75
C THR A 86 1.79 13.23 28.24
N GLY A 87 2.92 13.31 27.55
CA GLY A 87 2.99 13.21 26.11
C GLY A 87 4.41 12.97 25.61
N TYR A 88 4.57 12.90 24.29
CA TYR A 88 5.88 12.81 23.67
C TYR A 88 5.96 13.57 22.34
N ILE A 89 7.19 13.91 21.96
CA ILE A 89 7.56 14.37 20.61
C ILE A 89 8.55 13.36 20.06
N THR A 90 8.23 12.76 18.92
CA THR A 90 9.07 11.75 18.26
C THR A 90 9.35 12.11 16.81
N ALA A 91 10.51 11.65 16.34
CA ALA A 91 10.90 11.55 14.94
C ALA A 91 12.33 11.01 14.82
N GLU A 92 12.76 10.71 13.60
CA GLU A 92 14.14 10.32 13.28
C GLU A 92 15.17 11.41 13.64
N PHE A 93 16.45 11.04 13.68
CA PHE A 93 17.52 12.00 13.92
C PHE A 93 17.56 13.06 12.81
N GLY A 94 17.65 14.35 13.18
CA GLY A 94 17.64 15.46 12.23
C GLY A 94 16.29 16.11 11.94
N TYR A 95 15.19 15.56 12.47
CA TYR A 95 13.82 16.04 12.24
C TYR A 95 13.40 17.22 13.13
N GLY A 96 14.34 17.96 13.72
CA GLY A 96 14.02 19.18 14.47
C GLY A 96 13.30 19.00 15.82
N LYS A 97 13.33 17.80 16.43
CA LYS A 97 12.72 17.50 17.74
C LYS A 97 13.00 18.55 18.82
N THR A 98 14.28 18.80 19.11
CA THR A 98 14.72 19.80 20.08
C THR A 98 14.26 21.20 19.69
N SER A 99 14.31 21.55 18.40
CA SER A 99 13.78 22.83 17.90
C SER A 99 12.28 23.00 18.18
N THR A 100 11.48 21.95 17.94
CA THR A 100 10.04 21.95 18.25
C THR A 100 9.79 22.07 19.74
N ALA A 101 10.54 21.33 20.56
CA ALA A 101 10.43 21.43 22.02
C ALA A 101 10.80 22.83 22.53
N THR A 102 11.84 23.46 21.98
CA THR A 102 12.22 24.84 22.31
C THR A 102 11.16 25.85 21.86
N PHE A 103 10.53 25.64 20.70
CA PHE A 103 9.38 26.45 20.29
C PHE A 103 8.21 26.34 21.28
N LEU A 104 7.84 25.12 21.66
CA LEU A 104 6.76 24.90 22.64
C LEU A 104 7.10 25.51 24.01
N TRP A 105 8.35 25.44 24.45
CA TRP A 105 8.83 26.12 25.65
C TRP A 105 8.53 27.63 25.61
N GLN A 106 8.88 28.30 24.51
CA GLN A 106 8.63 29.75 24.37
C GLN A 106 7.13 30.06 24.33
N GLN A 107 6.33 29.28 23.59
CA GLN A 107 4.87 29.47 23.54
C GLN A 107 4.19 29.24 24.90
N CYS A 108 4.63 28.24 25.67
CA CYS A 108 4.14 28.03 27.03
C CYS A 108 4.48 29.22 27.95
N ARG A 109 5.67 29.82 27.83
CA ARG A 109 6.04 31.03 28.59
C ARG A 109 5.16 32.22 28.24
N GLU A 110 4.91 32.44 26.95
CA GLU A 110 4.00 33.49 26.45
C GLU A 110 2.56 33.30 26.95
N ALA A 111 2.16 32.04 27.17
CA ALA A 111 0.87 31.67 27.76
C ALA A 111 0.82 31.71 29.30
N ASN A 112 1.81 32.32 29.98
CA ASN A 112 1.93 32.41 31.44
C ASN A 112 2.07 31.06 32.17
N LEU A 113 2.68 30.06 31.52
CA LEU A 113 3.10 28.81 32.17
C LEU A 113 4.59 28.90 32.52
N LEU A 114 4.99 28.27 33.63
CA LEU A 114 6.40 28.06 33.89
C LEU A 114 6.87 26.83 33.10
N ALA A 115 7.52 27.08 31.97
CA ALA A 115 8.08 26.02 31.13
C ALA A 115 9.58 25.86 31.40
N VAL A 116 9.98 24.67 31.84
CA VAL A 116 11.38 24.24 31.90
C VAL A 116 11.83 23.93 30.46
N PRO A 117 12.90 24.56 29.95
CA PRO A 117 13.35 24.39 28.57
C PRO A 117 13.87 22.97 28.31
N PRO A 118 13.98 22.52 27.05
CA PRO A 118 14.52 21.20 26.72
C PRO A 118 15.90 20.95 27.31
N PHE A 119 16.07 19.84 28.01
CA PHE A 119 17.33 19.44 28.65
C PHE A 119 17.58 17.94 28.52
N LYS A 120 18.85 17.54 28.52
CA LYS A 120 19.26 16.13 28.47
C LYS A 120 18.91 15.42 29.76
N ILE A 121 18.13 14.34 29.66
CA ILE A 121 17.82 13.48 30.80
C ILE A 121 18.73 12.26 30.80
N GLU A 122 19.62 12.16 31.79
CA GLU A 122 20.49 11.00 32.01
C GLU A 122 19.94 10.12 33.13
N GLN A 123 19.27 10.73 34.11
CA GLN A 123 18.65 10.08 35.27
C GLN A 123 17.32 10.76 35.62
N LEU A 124 16.40 10.07 36.29
CA LEU A 124 15.11 10.69 36.66
C LEU A 124 15.24 11.84 37.67
N SER A 125 16.31 11.88 38.46
CA SER A 125 16.63 13.02 39.35
C SER A 125 16.82 14.33 38.59
N ASP A 126 17.19 14.26 37.31
CA ASP A 126 17.41 15.42 36.45
C ASP A 126 16.14 16.25 36.27
N LEU A 127 14.95 15.63 36.33
CA LEU A 127 13.66 16.33 36.31
C LEU A 127 13.54 17.30 37.48
N LEU A 128 13.95 16.87 38.68
CA LEU A 128 13.91 17.69 39.89
C LEU A 128 14.94 18.83 39.78
N ILE A 129 16.17 18.50 39.38
CA ILE A 129 17.27 19.48 39.32
C ILE A 129 16.98 20.54 38.25
N ALA A 130 16.54 20.15 37.05
CA ALA A 130 16.20 21.07 35.97
C ALA A 130 15.03 21.99 36.36
N ALA A 131 13.98 21.44 36.98
CA ALA A 131 12.85 22.23 37.47
C ALA A 131 13.28 23.24 38.55
N TYR A 132 14.09 22.81 39.52
CA TYR A 132 14.65 23.71 40.54
C TYR A 132 15.50 24.81 39.91
N ALA A 133 16.47 24.44 39.07
CA ALA A 133 17.40 25.37 38.41
C ALA A 133 16.65 26.46 37.64
N TRP A 134 15.69 26.03 36.82
CA TRP A 134 14.90 26.95 36.01
C TRP A 134 13.92 27.78 36.84
N GLY A 135 13.26 27.17 37.83
CA GLY A 135 12.39 27.87 38.76
C GLY A 135 13.12 28.95 39.55
N ARG A 136 14.36 28.68 39.98
CA ARG A 136 15.22 29.64 40.67
C ARG A 136 15.59 30.81 39.77
N HIS A 137 15.93 30.55 38.51
CA HIS A 137 16.21 31.58 37.51
C HIS A 137 15.01 32.50 37.27
N GLU A 138 13.82 31.94 37.06
CA GLU A 138 12.59 32.69 36.81
C GLU A 138 12.10 33.46 38.05
N LEU A 139 12.06 32.83 39.23
CA LEU A 139 11.63 33.49 40.47
C LEU A 139 12.57 34.60 40.90
N ARG A 140 13.88 34.49 40.65
CA ARG A 140 14.84 35.57 40.93
C ARG A 140 14.53 36.84 40.15
N ARG A 141 13.93 36.72 38.95
CA ARG A 141 13.48 37.85 38.15
C ARG A 141 12.09 38.34 38.52
N THR A 142 11.15 37.43 38.75
CA THR A 142 9.72 37.80 38.86
C THR A 142 9.25 37.95 40.30
N ARG A 143 9.64 37.05 41.21
CA ARG A 143 9.19 37.01 42.62
C ARG A 143 10.29 36.49 43.56
N PRO A 144 11.27 37.35 43.91
CA PRO A 144 12.40 36.96 44.75
C PRO A 144 12.01 36.45 46.15
N THR A 145 10.84 36.84 46.65
CA THR A 145 10.34 36.45 47.98
C THR A 145 10.03 34.95 48.12
N LEU A 146 9.83 34.24 47.01
CA LEU A 146 9.55 32.79 47.01
C LEU A 146 10.83 31.95 46.81
N LEU A 147 12.01 32.58 46.69
CA LEU A 147 13.27 31.87 46.46
C LEU A 147 13.67 31.00 47.66
N GLU A 148 13.54 31.52 48.88
CA GLU A 148 13.87 30.73 50.09
C GLU A 148 12.96 29.50 50.22
N GLU A 149 11.68 29.62 49.86
CA GLU A 149 10.72 28.51 49.86
C GLU A 149 11.08 27.46 48.79
N LEU A 150 11.53 27.89 47.60
CA LEU A 150 12.01 26.98 46.55
C LEU A 150 13.33 26.29 46.93
N GLU A 151 14.28 27.03 47.52
CA GLU A 151 15.57 26.48 47.97
C GLU A 151 15.36 25.47 49.11
N GLY A 152 14.48 25.76 50.07
CA GLY A 152 14.09 24.82 51.12
C GLY A 152 13.40 23.58 50.58
N LEU A 153 12.51 23.72 49.59
CA LEU A 153 11.87 22.59 48.92
C LEU A 153 12.91 21.66 48.27
N TYR A 154 13.83 22.22 47.48
CA TYR A 154 14.89 21.44 46.82
C TYR A 154 15.80 20.73 47.84
N GLN A 155 16.27 21.45 48.86
CA GLN A 155 17.13 20.89 49.91
C GLN A 155 16.45 19.73 50.64
N GLY A 156 15.17 19.88 51.03
CA GLY A 156 14.44 18.84 51.75
C GLY A 156 14.20 17.55 50.95
N PHE A 157 14.13 17.61 49.62
CA PHE A 157 14.10 16.40 48.78
C PHE A 157 15.51 15.84 48.52
N SER A 158 16.49 16.73 48.36
CA SER A 158 17.90 16.37 48.17
C SER A 158 18.48 15.61 49.37
N GLU A 159 18.21 16.09 50.59
CA GLU A 159 18.63 15.46 51.85
C GLU A 159 18.01 14.07 52.02
N ARG A 160 16.71 13.92 51.71
CA ARG A 160 16.03 12.61 51.74
C ARG A 160 16.65 11.60 50.78
N GLY A 161 17.02 12.03 49.57
CA GLY A 161 17.72 11.18 48.62
C GLY A 161 19.10 10.75 49.14
N ILE A 162 19.86 11.68 49.71
CA ILE A 162 21.17 11.39 50.32
C ILE A 162 21.03 10.42 51.49
N GLU A 163 20.03 10.60 52.36
CA GLU A 163 19.76 9.70 53.49
C GLU A 163 19.41 8.28 53.02
N ALA A 164 18.59 8.18 51.97
CA ALA A 164 18.21 6.90 51.37
C ALA A 164 19.44 6.17 50.78
N ASP A 165 20.27 6.86 50.00
CA ASP A 165 21.50 6.31 49.43
C ASP A 165 22.57 6.03 50.50
N ALA A 166 22.55 6.78 51.59
CA ALA A 166 23.48 6.59 52.71
C ALA A 166 23.15 5.37 53.58
N GLY A 167 21.96 4.77 53.43
CA GLY A 167 21.53 3.57 54.15
C GLY A 167 21.56 3.73 55.68
N GLY A 168 21.37 4.95 56.18
CA GLY A 168 21.42 5.27 57.62
C GLY A 168 22.82 5.57 58.20
N SER A 169 23.87 5.67 57.36
CA SER A 169 25.21 6.08 57.82
C SER A 169 25.41 7.60 57.74
N GLU A 170 25.50 8.27 58.89
CA GLU A 170 25.73 9.73 58.96
C GLU A 170 27.05 10.17 58.29
N ALA A 171 28.13 9.40 58.47
CA ALA A 171 29.42 9.72 57.86
C ALA A 171 29.39 9.59 56.32
N PHE A 172 28.62 8.62 55.81
CA PHE A 172 28.46 8.45 54.37
C PHE A 172 27.52 9.49 53.78
N ALA A 173 26.42 9.82 54.47
CA ALA A 173 25.53 10.93 54.13
C ALA A 173 26.28 12.26 54.02
N GLN A 174 27.15 12.59 54.99
CA GLN A 174 27.98 13.80 54.93
C GLN A 174 28.91 13.83 53.70
N ARG A 175 29.47 12.67 53.32
CA ARG A 175 30.33 12.55 52.14
C ARG A 175 29.55 12.70 50.83
N LEU A 176 28.34 12.14 50.76
CA LEU A 176 27.43 12.29 49.62
C LEU A 176 26.94 13.74 49.49
N SER A 177 26.61 14.40 50.59
CA SER A 177 26.28 15.84 50.63
C SER A 177 27.42 16.72 50.11
N GLU A 178 28.66 16.40 50.48
CA GLU A 178 29.83 17.13 49.99
C GLU A 178 30.06 16.90 48.49
N LEU A 179 29.92 15.65 48.01
CA LEU A 179 30.00 15.35 46.57
C LEU A 179 28.87 16.02 45.79
N GLN A 180 27.68 16.15 46.36
CA GLN A 180 26.55 16.84 45.74
C GLN A 180 26.80 18.35 45.65
N ARG A 181 27.33 18.98 46.70
CA ARG A 181 27.75 20.40 46.67
C ARG A 181 28.82 20.68 45.62
N GLN A 182 29.67 19.69 45.35
CA GLN A 182 30.69 19.75 44.29
C GLN A 182 30.12 19.41 42.89
N GLY A 183 28.82 19.10 42.77
CA GLY A 183 28.18 18.72 41.52
C GLY A 183 28.64 17.36 40.98
N ARG A 184 29.16 16.49 41.85
CA ARG A 184 29.72 15.17 41.51
C ARG A 184 28.82 14.00 41.94
N TYR A 185 27.65 14.31 42.48
CA TYR A 185 26.70 13.32 42.96
C TYR A 185 25.26 13.79 42.74
N SER A 186 24.43 12.90 42.23
CA SER A 186 22.97 13.05 42.13
C SER A 186 22.35 11.97 42.99
N ALA A 187 21.50 12.36 43.93
CA ALA A 187 20.84 11.41 44.83
C ALA A 187 19.75 10.61 44.08
N ASN A 188 19.65 9.31 44.35
CA ASN A 188 18.57 8.47 43.83
C ASN A 188 17.31 8.75 44.61
N LEU A 189 16.40 9.48 43.99
CA LEU A 189 15.07 9.72 44.54
C LEU A 189 14.15 8.56 44.21
N THR A 190 13.28 8.21 45.16
CA THR A 190 12.17 7.32 44.85
C THR A 190 11.19 8.01 43.90
N ILE A 191 10.43 7.25 43.12
CA ILE A 191 9.38 7.83 42.26
C ILE A 191 8.32 8.58 43.08
N GLY A 192 8.03 8.10 44.29
CA GLY A 192 7.14 8.79 45.22
C GLY A 192 7.65 10.19 45.58
N ASP A 193 8.94 10.31 45.88
CA ASP A 193 9.59 11.59 46.16
C ASP A 193 9.55 12.53 44.96
N LEU A 194 9.84 12.01 43.76
CA LEU A 194 9.80 12.82 42.53
C LEU A 194 8.39 13.36 42.24
N LEU A 195 7.36 12.53 42.40
CA LEU A 195 5.97 12.96 42.23
C LEU A 195 5.57 14.01 43.28
N ALA A 196 5.95 13.80 44.55
CA ALA A 196 5.67 14.74 45.62
C ALA A 196 6.42 16.08 45.41
N PHE A 197 7.62 16.04 44.87
CA PHE A 197 8.36 17.24 44.48
C PHE A 197 7.61 17.99 43.37
N ILE A 198 7.20 17.32 42.29
CA ILE A 198 6.45 17.96 41.18
C ILE A 198 5.17 18.61 41.70
N GLU A 199 4.46 17.98 42.62
CA GLU A 199 3.26 18.54 43.26
C GLU A 199 3.55 19.82 44.06
N GLN A 200 4.53 19.77 44.97
CA GLN A 200 4.89 20.90 45.82
C GLN A 200 5.51 22.05 45.00
N TYR A 201 6.35 21.72 44.03
CA TYR A 201 6.91 22.66 43.07
C TYR A 201 5.81 23.36 42.28
N THR A 202 4.84 22.60 41.75
CA THR A 202 3.72 23.19 41.01
C THR A 202 2.89 24.11 41.90
N ALA A 203 2.60 23.72 43.14
CA ALA A 203 1.88 24.58 44.09
C ALA A 203 2.63 25.90 44.35
N LEU A 204 3.95 25.85 44.51
CA LEU A 204 4.79 27.03 44.67
C LEU A 204 4.76 27.93 43.43
N MET A 205 4.77 27.35 42.23
CA MET A 205 4.72 28.11 40.98
C MET A 205 3.34 28.75 40.73
N LEU A 206 2.25 28.09 41.15
CA LEU A 206 0.92 28.69 41.16
C LEU A 206 0.84 29.86 42.15
N LYS A 207 1.45 29.75 43.34
CA LYS A 207 1.62 30.87 44.30
C LYS A 207 2.47 31.99 43.69
N ALA A 208 3.43 31.64 42.85
CA ALA A 208 4.21 32.58 42.04
C ALA A 208 3.47 33.13 40.80
N GLY A 209 2.17 32.82 40.65
CA GLY A 209 1.27 33.46 39.68
C GLY A 209 1.34 32.90 38.26
N TYR A 210 2.02 31.78 38.07
CA TYR A 210 1.94 31.01 36.83
C TYR A 210 0.64 30.19 36.81
N ASP A 211 0.16 29.87 35.61
CA ASP A 211 -1.08 29.09 35.44
C ASP A 211 -0.85 27.57 35.57
N GLY A 212 0.41 27.13 35.54
CA GLY A 212 0.85 25.73 35.58
C GLY A 212 2.32 25.58 35.24
N VAL A 213 2.82 24.33 35.25
CA VAL A 213 4.21 23.96 34.97
C VAL A 213 4.28 23.02 33.76
N VAL A 214 5.29 23.20 32.90
CA VAL A 214 5.61 22.29 31.78
C VAL A 214 7.08 21.90 31.88
N ILE A 215 7.39 20.61 31.77
CA ILE A 215 8.75 20.06 31.82
C ILE A 215 9.03 19.30 30.52
N LEU A 216 10.16 19.60 29.87
CA LEU A 216 10.54 19.08 28.56
C LEU A 216 11.83 18.25 28.64
N PRO A 217 11.81 17.03 29.19
CA PRO A 217 12.97 16.14 29.12
C PRO A 217 13.24 15.72 27.66
N ASP A 218 14.45 15.96 27.18
CA ASP A 218 14.93 15.64 25.85
C ASP A 218 16.09 14.64 25.90
N GLU A 219 16.38 14.01 24.77
CA GLU A 219 17.34 12.91 24.64
C GLU A 219 17.06 11.74 25.60
N VAL A 220 15.80 11.28 25.71
CA VAL A 220 15.41 10.16 26.59
C VAL A 220 16.25 8.88 26.40
N GLN A 221 16.80 8.69 25.20
CA GLN A 221 17.73 7.58 24.93
C GLN A 221 18.98 7.58 25.84
N GLN A 222 19.42 8.74 26.34
CA GLN A 222 20.55 8.83 27.28
C GLN A 222 20.23 8.18 28.64
N TYR A 223 18.95 8.17 29.03
CA TYR A 223 18.47 7.48 30.22
C TYR A 223 18.24 5.98 29.96
N THR A 224 17.69 5.61 28.80
CA THR A 224 17.28 4.22 28.53
C THR A 224 18.43 3.32 28.03
N ASP A 225 19.31 3.82 27.16
CA ASP A 225 20.41 3.03 26.56
C ASP A 225 21.34 2.39 27.60
N PRO A 226 21.80 3.09 28.66
CA PRO A 226 22.67 2.47 29.67
C PRO A 226 21.98 1.34 30.43
N ALA A 227 20.71 1.50 30.78
CA ALA A 227 19.93 0.49 31.51
C ALA A 227 19.66 -0.75 30.63
N ILE A 228 19.38 -0.55 29.34
CA ILE A 228 19.19 -1.64 28.37
C ILE A 228 20.50 -2.39 28.13
N ASN A 229 21.61 -1.68 27.90
CA ASN A 229 22.91 -2.28 27.58
C ASN A 229 23.56 -2.99 28.78
N SER A 230 23.18 -2.63 30.01
CA SER A 230 23.65 -3.30 31.23
C SER A 230 22.91 -4.61 31.56
N GLY A 231 21.89 -4.98 30.76
CA GLY A 231 21.17 -6.25 30.90
C GLY A 231 20.15 -6.26 32.04
N ASP A 232 19.66 -5.09 32.46
CA ASP A 232 18.56 -4.98 33.43
C ASP A 232 17.29 -5.67 32.88
N ARG A 233 16.57 -6.38 33.75
CA ARG A 233 15.37 -7.14 33.37
C ARG A 233 14.18 -6.23 33.07
N ASP A 234 14.11 -5.03 33.64
CA ASP A 234 13.06 -4.04 33.36
C ASP A 234 13.60 -2.60 33.41
N PRO A 235 14.36 -2.17 32.37
CA PRO A 235 15.04 -0.88 32.36
C PRO A 235 14.08 0.32 32.34
N LEU A 236 12.79 0.10 32.06
CA LEU A 236 11.77 1.14 31.96
C LEU A 236 10.84 1.21 33.18
N SER A 237 11.07 0.39 34.21
CA SER A 237 10.20 0.28 35.38
C SER A 237 9.98 1.63 36.07
N ASN A 238 11.04 2.39 36.32
CA ASN A 238 10.97 3.69 36.99
C ASN A 238 10.27 4.76 36.13
N LEU A 239 10.49 4.75 34.81
CA LEU A 239 9.81 5.64 33.87
C LEU A 239 8.31 5.31 33.81
N PHE A 240 7.95 4.03 33.79
CA PHE A 240 6.55 3.60 33.85
C PHE A 240 5.87 4.08 35.13
N LEU A 241 6.52 3.89 36.30
CA LEU A 241 5.97 4.33 37.58
C LEU A 241 5.74 5.84 37.62
N LEU A 242 6.65 6.63 37.05
CA LEU A 242 6.49 8.08 36.92
C LEU A 242 5.28 8.45 36.03
N VAL A 243 5.22 7.91 34.81
CA VAL A 243 4.13 8.19 33.85
C VAL A 243 2.79 7.73 34.41
N ASN A 244 2.74 6.56 35.05
CA ASN A 244 1.54 6.05 35.70
C ASN A 244 1.14 6.91 36.91
N GLY A 245 2.09 7.33 37.74
CA GLY A 245 1.83 8.17 38.91
C GLY A 245 1.35 9.59 38.57
N LEU A 246 1.72 10.10 37.40
CA LEU A 246 1.15 11.33 36.82
C LEU A 246 -0.25 11.07 36.27
N ALA A 247 -0.43 10.02 35.46
CA ALA A 247 -1.70 9.71 34.79
C ALA A 247 -2.86 9.38 35.74
N THR A 248 -2.58 8.90 36.96
CA THR A 248 -3.61 8.56 37.96
C THR A 248 -4.11 9.76 38.76
N ARG A 249 -3.58 10.97 38.53
CA ARG A 249 -4.01 12.17 39.25
C ARG A 249 -5.37 12.66 38.73
N PRO A 250 -6.34 12.95 39.62
CA PRO A 250 -7.65 13.42 39.19
C PRO A 250 -7.56 14.78 38.49
N ARG A 251 -8.48 15.03 37.56
CA ARG A 251 -8.56 16.32 36.83
C ARG A 251 -8.66 17.50 37.81
N GLY A 252 -7.83 18.51 37.58
CA GLY A 252 -7.72 19.71 38.42
C GLY A 252 -6.74 19.59 39.60
N ALA A 253 -6.22 18.41 39.90
CA ALA A 253 -5.37 18.18 41.08
C ALA A 253 -3.91 18.60 40.88
N LEU A 254 -3.39 18.52 39.65
CA LEU A 254 -1.99 18.84 39.36
C LEU A 254 -1.85 19.50 37.98
N ARG A 255 -1.51 20.79 37.98
CA ARG A 255 -1.22 21.60 36.78
C ARG A 255 0.25 21.49 36.36
N ALA A 256 0.72 20.25 36.20
CA ALA A 256 2.07 19.93 35.75
C ALA A 256 2.02 19.05 34.51
N THR A 257 2.77 19.39 33.46
CA THR A 257 2.80 18.64 32.20
C THR A 257 4.21 18.15 31.92
N VAL A 258 4.37 16.91 31.50
CA VAL A 258 5.68 16.36 31.11
C VAL A 258 5.62 15.84 29.68
N ILE A 259 6.43 16.41 28.79
CA ILE A 259 6.51 15.99 27.38
C ILE A 259 7.91 15.42 27.10
N PHE A 260 7.96 14.12 26.82
CA PHE A 260 9.21 13.43 26.53
C PHE A 260 9.62 13.60 25.08
N VAL A 261 10.83 14.07 24.83
CA VAL A 261 11.36 14.19 23.47
C VAL A 261 12.33 13.04 23.21
N MET A 262 11.99 12.17 22.25
CA MET A 262 12.71 10.92 22.00
C MET A 262 12.77 10.57 20.51
N PRO A 263 13.78 9.81 20.03
CA PRO A 263 13.80 9.29 18.67
C PRO A 263 12.67 8.29 18.37
N ALA A 264 12.32 8.12 17.08
CA ALA A 264 11.33 7.12 16.66
C ALA A 264 11.74 5.68 17.00
N ARG A 265 13.03 5.35 16.81
CA ARG A 265 13.63 4.09 17.26
C ARG A 265 13.41 3.86 18.76
N GLU A 266 13.59 4.90 19.57
CA GLU A 266 13.46 4.80 21.03
C GLU A 266 12.00 4.58 21.44
N LEU A 267 11.07 5.29 20.81
CA LEU A 267 9.64 5.04 21.00
C LEU A 267 9.27 3.59 20.61
N GLY A 268 9.88 3.05 19.55
CA GLY A 268 9.74 1.65 19.16
C GLY A 268 10.26 0.67 20.21
N VAL A 269 11.42 0.95 20.80
CA VAL A 269 11.98 0.16 21.92
C VAL A 269 11.05 0.21 23.13
N VAL A 270 10.61 1.40 23.56
CA VAL A 270 9.65 1.57 24.65
C VAL A 270 8.35 0.81 24.37
N SER A 271 7.81 0.89 23.16
CA SER A 271 6.60 0.15 22.76
C SER A 271 6.79 -1.37 22.79
N SER A 272 7.96 -1.86 22.38
CA SER A 272 8.27 -3.30 22.36
C SER A 272 8.45 -3.89 23.76
N LEU A 273 9.06 -3.13 24.69
CA LEU A 273 9.29 -3.56 26.06
C LEU A 273 8.05 -3.34 26.94
N ARG A 274 7.38 -2.19 26.79
CA ARG A 274 6.30 -1.70 27.66
C ARG A 274 5.32 -0.81 26.90
N ARG A 275 4.48 -1.41 26.03
CA ARG A 275 3.43 -0.72 25.25
C ARG A 275 2.51 0.14 26.10
N ASP A 276 2.25 -0.28 27.33
CA ASP A 276 1.45 0.42 28.33
C ASP A 276 1.98 1.82 28.68
N ILE A 277 3.29 2.09 28.53
CA ILE A 277 3.85 3.45 28.66
C ILE A 277 3.36 4.33 27.50
N VAL A 278 3.46 3.83 26.26
CA VAL A 278 3.09 4.59 25.06
C VAL A 278 1.59 4.92 25.07
N ASP A 279 0.74 3.95 25.41
CA ASP A 279 -0.71 4.16 25.51
C ASP A 279 -1.05 5.29 26.50
N ARG A 280 -0.31 5.39 27.61
CA ARG A 280 -0.50 6.43 28.63
C ARG A 280 -0.01 7.79 28.18
N LEU A 281 1.14 7.86 27.51
CA LEU A 281 1.62 9.11 26.91
C LEU A 281 0.68 9.62 25.81
N GLN A 282 -0.03 8.72 25.12
CA GLN A 282 -1.03 9.09 24.12
C GLN A 282 -2.41 9.43 24.71
N ALA A 283 -2.73 8.99 25.93
CA ALA A 283 -4.06 9.11 26.52
C ALA A 283 -4.62 10.54 26.56
N ASN A 284 -3.75 11.54 26.65
CA ASN A 284 -4.14 12.96 26.68
C ASN A 284 -4.16 13.62 25.28
N GLY A 285 -3.89 12.85 24.23
CA GLY A 285 -3.76 13.33 22.86
C GLY A 285 -2.52 14.19 22.62
N LEU A 286 -1.46 13.97 23.42
CA LEU A 286 -0.19 14.70 23.38
C LEU A 286 0.98 13.85 22.83
N GLY A 287 0.68 12.82 22.04
CA GLY A 287 1.67 12.16 21.19
C GLY A 287 1.83 12.91 19.87
N PHE A 288 3.05 13.31 19.54
CA PHE A 288 3.37 14.09 18.34
C PHE A 288 4.50 13.46 17.56
N ASP A 289 4.24 13.12 16.30
CA ASP A 289 5.23 12.55 15.40
C ASP A 289 5.56 13.52 14.28
N LEU A 290 6.79 14.04 14.28
CA LEU A 290 7.24 15.04 13.31
C LEU A 290 7.46 14.43 11.93
N THR A 291 7.60 13.10 11.76
CA THR A 291 7.76 12.51 10.42
C THR A 291 6.53 12.75 9.54
N ASN A 292 5.36 13.00 10.14
CA ASN A 292 4.13 13.32 9.42
C ASN A 292 4.08 14.76 8.89
N ILE A 293 5.00 15.63 9.31
CA ILE A 293 5.04 17.06 8.92
C ILE A 293 5.98 17.28 7.72
N TYR A 294 6.95 16.39 7.55
CA TYR A 294 7.99 16.47 6.52
C TYR A 294 7.65 15.56 5.34
N ASP A 295 6.70 16.01 4.53
CA ASP A 295 6.36 15.41 3.23
C ASP A 295 7.23 15.99 2.09
N ASP A 296 6.96 15.59 0.85
CA ASP A 296 7.76 16.00 -0.32
C ASP A 296 7.63 17.49 -0.65
N ASP A 297 6.58 18.16 -0.17
CA ASP A 297 6.31 19.57 -0.41
C ASP A 297 6.80 20.46 0.75
N PHE A 298 7.41 19.86 1.77
CA PHE A 298 7.89 20.57 2.95
C PHE A 298 8.85 21.72 2.59
N ALA A 299 9.82 21.47 1.70
CA ALA A 299 10.76 22.50 1.26
C ALA A 299 10.03 23.69 0.60
N THR A 300 9.13 23.41 -0.34
CA THR A 300 8.34 24.45 -1.02
C THR A 300 7.51 25.27 -0.03
N ARG A 301 6.82 24.62 0.91
CA ARG A 301 6.01 25.31 1.93
C ARG A 301 6.85 26.14 2.88
N LEU A 302 8.00 25.63 3.30
CA LEU A 302 8.90 26.36 4.20
C LEU A 302 9.48 27.59 3.49
N TRP A 303 9.90 27.46 2.22
CA TRP A 303 10.39 28.58 1.43
C TRP A 303 9.34 29.68 1.29
N ALA A 304 8.13 29.32 0.88
CA ALA A 304 7.00 30.26 0.76
C ALA A 304 6.64 30.95 2.09
N ARG A 305 6.85 30.27 3.22
CA ARG A 305 6.64 30.87 4.54
C ARG A 305 7.78 31.82 4.93
N LEU A 306 9.02 31.46 4.63
CA LEU A 306 10.19 32.29 4.91
C LEU A 306 10.13 33.60 4.11
N THR A 307 9.77 33.55 2.83
CA THR A 307 9.60 34.73 1.97
C THR A 307 8.56 35.71 2.50
N GLN A 308 7.49 35.21 3.11
CA GLN A 308 6.47 36.04 3.76
C GLN A 308 6.95 36.62 5.09
N VAL A 309 7.62 35.82 5.92
CA VAL A 309 7.99 36.21 7.29
C VAL A 309 9.20 37.15 7.31
N PHE A 310 10.14 36.97 6.40
CA PHE A 310 11.34 37.79 6.28
C PHE A 310 11.25 38.78 5.10
N GLU A 311 10.06 38.95 4.53
CA GLU A 311 9.73 40.02 3.56
C GLU A 311 10.64 40.10 2.31
N PHE A 312 11.18 38.97 1.85
CA PHE A 312 12.00 38.89 0.61
C PHE A 312 11.24 38.28 -0.58
N SER A 313 9.91 38.40 -0.58
CA SER A 313 9.04 37.82 -1.62
C SER A 313 9.36 38.34 -3.04
N ASP A 314 9.88 39.57 -3.15
CA ASP A 314 10.17 40.22 -4.44
C ASP A 314 11.35 39.58 -5.20
N VAL A 315 12.27 38.93 -4.49
CA VAL A 315 13.48 38.30 -5.08
C VAL A 315 13.44 36.77 -5.00
N ALA A 316 12.37 36.20 -4.41
CA ALA A 316 12.27 34.78 -4.11
C ALA A 316 12.40 33.87 -5.33
N ASP A 317 11.72 34.23 -6.42
CA ASP A 317 11.69 33.46 -7.67
C ASP A 317 13.00 33.62 -8.47
N GLU A 318 13.78 34.67 -8.20
CA GLU A 318 15.12 34.85 -8.77
C GLU A 318 16.16 33.94 -8.11
N ILE A 319 15.94 33.58 -6.84
CA ILE A 319 16.87 32.75 -6.05
C ILE A 319 16.77 31.27 -6.43
N VAL A 320 15.56 30.72 -6.53
CA VAL A 320 15.35 29.27 -6.71
C VAL A 320 14.07 28.94 -7.48
N GLU A 321 14.15 27.97 -8.40
CA GLU A 321 12.99 27.48 -9.13
C GLU A 321 12.11 26.54 -8.28
N PRO A 322 10.78 26.52 -8.49
CA PRO A 322 9.87 25.64 -7.76
C PRO A 322 10.23 24.14 -7.86
N ASP A 323 10.76 23.71 -9.00
CA ASP A 323 11.16 22.32 -9.23
C ASP A 323 12.40 21.92 -8.40
N ALA A 324 13.32 22.86 -8.14
CA ALA A 324 14.46 22.62 -7.27
C ALA A 324 14.03 22.42 -5.81
N LEU A 325 13.05 23.21 -5.34
CA LEU A 325 12.45 23.05 -4.01
C LEU A 325 11.74 21.70 -3.87
N ARG A 326 11.00 21.28 -4.90
CA ARG A 326 10.34 19.96 -4.91
C ARG A 326 11.35 18.81 -4.88
N GLY A 327 12.43 18.90 -5.65
CA GLY A 327 13.52 17.92 -5.63
C GLY A 327 14.20 17.84 -4.26
N LEU A 328 14.48 18.99 -3.64
CA LEU A 328 15.04 19.09 -2.30
C LEU A 328 14.14 18.43 -1.25
N GLY A 329 12.82 18.62 -1.35
CA GLY A 329 11.83 17.96 -0.49
C GLY A 329 11.84 16.44 -0.62
N GLN A 330 11.85 15.90 -1.85
CA GLN A 330 11.91 14.45 -2.10
C GLN A 330 13.17 13.80 -1.53
N ILE A 331 14.33 14.44 -1.66
CA ILE A 331 15.60 13.95 -1.11
C ILE A 331 15.58 14.04 0.42
N ALA A 332 15.14 15.17 0.97
CA ALA A 332 15.10 15.42 2.41
C ALA A 332 14.20 14.41 3.14
N ARG A 333 13.01 14.11 2.62
CA ARG A 333 12.07 13.15 3.21
C ARG A 333 12.66 11.76 3.38
N ARG A 334 13.54 11.37 2.46
CA ARG A 334 14.11 10.02 2.40
C ARG A 334 15.31 9.89 3.31
N GLY A 335 15.14 9.26 4.46
CA GLY A 335 16.23 9.00 5.42
C GLY A 335 17.40 8.17 4.86
N ASP A 336 17.18 7.44 3.76
CA ASP A 336 18.26 6.74 3.04
C ASP A 336 19.05 7.65 2.08
N LEU A 337 18.57 8.87 1.80
CA LEU A 337 19.16 9.83 0.88
C LEU A 337 19.57 11.16 1.54
N GLY A 338 18.74 11.72 2.41
CA GLY A 338 18.93 12.98 3.12
C GLY A 338 18.65 12.88 4.62
N SER A 339 18.72 14.01 5.33
CA SER A 339 18.53 14.12 6.78
C SER A 339 17.35 15.02 7.16
N GLY A 340 16.26 14.94 6.38
CA GLY A 340 15.04 15.69 6.65
C GLY A 340 15.24 17.21 6.61
N PRO A 341 14.74 17.95 7.60
CA PRO A 341 14.81 19.42 7.64
C PRO A 341 16.20 20.01 7.54
N ARG A 342 17.22 19.30 8.02
CA ARG A 342 18.61 19.78 7.96
C ARG A 342 19.08 19.94 6.51
N THR A 343 18.72 18.98 5.65
CA THR A 343 19.02 19.05 4.22
C THR A 343 18.31 20.25 3.58
N VAL A 344 17.07 20.53 3.98
CA VAL A 344 16.31 21.67 3.45
C VAL A 344 16.93 23.01 3.86
N VAL A 345 17.24 23.19 5.15
CA VAL A 345 17.82 24.44 5.67
C VAL A 345 19.21 24.70 5.09
N ASP A 346 20.05 23.66 4.98
CA ASP A 346 21.37 23.76 4.36
C ASP A 346 21.26 24.12 2.86
N GLY A 347 20.26 23.55 2.17
CA GLY A 347 19.88 23.91 0.80
C GLY A 347 19.52 25.38 0.67
N PHE A 348 18.65 25.90 1.54
CA PHE A 348 18.25 27.31 1.51
C PHE A 348 19.42 28.23 1.78
N ARG A 349 20.29 27.88 2.74
CA ARG A 349 21.49 28.67 3.03
C ARG A 349 22.38 28.78 1.80
N LEU A 350 22.65 27.66 1.14
CA LEU A 350 23.47 27.63 -0.08
C LEU A 350 22.85 28.44 -1.23
N MET A 351 21.54 28.33 -1.44
CA MET A 351 20.81 29.07 -2.46
C MET A 351 20.91 30.59 -2.20
N THR A 352 20.70 31.01 -0.95
CA THR A 352 20.83 32.42 -0.53
C THR A 352 22.28 32.91 -0.62
N GLU A 353 23.27 32.12 -0.19
CA GLU A 353 24.70 32.45 -0.31
C GLU A 353 25.10 32.69 -1.77
N ARG A 354 24.66 31.80 -2.69
CA ARG A 354 24.94 31.94 -4.13
C ARG A 354 24.34 33.22 -4.71
N TYR A 355 23.10 33.54 -4.36
CA TYR A 355 22.43 34.75 -4.84
C TYR A 355 23.14 36.02 -4.36
N LEU A 356 23.44 36.10 -3.06
CA LEU A 356 24.14 37.26 -2.48
C LEU A 356 25.55 37.41 -3.03
N ALA A 357 26.29 36.31 -3.18
CA ALA A 357 27.63 36.34 -3.76
C ALA A 357 27.60 36.86 -5.21
N ALA A 358 26.61 36.47 -6.03
CA ALA A 358 26.50 36.98 -7.40
C ALA A 358 26.25 38.49 -7.43
N LEU A 359 25.36 38.99 -6.55
CA LEU A 359 25.12 40.43 -6.40
C LEU A 359 26.39 41.20 -5.97
N GLU A 360 27.16 40.65 -5.03
CA GLU A 360 28.41 41.27 -4.56
C GLU A 360 29.48 41.36 -5.66
N HIS A 361 29.53 40.39 -6.58
CA HIS A 361 30.49 40.36 -7.69
C HIS A 361 30.01 41.16 -8.92
N GLY A 362 28.79 41.72 -8.89
CA GLY A 362 28.21 42.47 -10.01
C GLY A 362 27.73 41.58 -11.17
N ASP A 363 27.61 40.28 -10.93
CA ASP A 363 27.06 39.31 -11.89
C ASP A 363 25.53 39.27 -11.78
N ASN A 364 24.87 38.87 -12.85
CA ASN A 364 23.43 38.61 -12.79
C ASN A 364 23.20 37.23 -12.14
N PRO A 365 22.54 37.13 -10.97
CA PRO A 365 22.37 35.86 -10.28
C PRO A 365 21.59 34.86 -11.15
N ALA A 366 22.18 33.70 -11.41
CA ALA A 366 21.48 32.61 -12.05
C ALA A 366 20.57 31.90 -11.03
N THR A 367 19.29 31.76 -11.38
CA THR A 367 18.31 31.07 -10.55
C THR A 367 18.69 29.62 -10.30
N TYR A 368 18.57 29.17 -9.05
CA TYR A 368 18.97 27.82 -8.65
C TYR A 368 17.98 26.76 -9.18
N GLN A 369 18.47 25.84 -10.00
CA GLN A 369 17.67 24.78 -10.64
C GLN A 369 17.88 23.41 -10.00
N ALA A 370 17.01 22.44 -10.33
CA ALA A 370 17.08 21.07 -9.82
C ALA A 370 18.39 20.35 -10.19
N ILE A 371 19.02 20.70 -11.32
CA ILE A 371 20.33 20.14 -11.71
C ILE A 371 21.43 20.64 -10.76
N ASN A 372 21.38 21.91 -10.35
CA ASN A 372 22.35 22.49 -9.42
C ASN A 372 22.31 21.81 -8.05
N LEU A 373 21.12 21.38 -7.61
CA LEU A 373 20.94 20.61 -6.39
C LEU A 373 21.79 19.33 -6.39
N THR A 374 21.70 18.54 -7.47
CA THR A 374 22.50 17.31 -7.61
C THR A 374 23.99 17.63 -7.68
N GLU A 375 24.39 18.69 -8.38
CA GLU A 375 25.79 19.10 -8.46
C GLU A 375 26.37 19.49 -7.11
N ASP A 376 25.64 20.27 -6.31
CA ASP A 376 26.08 20.70 -4.99
C ASP A 376 26.16 19.53 -3.99
N PHE A 377 25.28 18.53 -4.11
CA PHE A 377 25.42 17.27 -3.37
C PHE A 377 26.66 16.47 -3.79
N LEU A 378 26.97 16.41 -5.08
CA LEU A 378 28.16 15.70 -5.57
C LEU A 378 29.47 16.40 -5.19
N ASN A 379 29.47 17.73 -5.20
CA ASN A 379 30.63 18.55 -4.85
C ASN A 379 30.86 18.68 -3.34
N GLY A 380 29.93 18.21 -2.50
CA GLY A 380 30.01 18.30 -1.05
C GLY A 380 29.69 19.70 -0.49
N ASN A 381 29.08 20.57 -1.29
CA ASN A 381 28.62 21.90 -0.86
C ASN A 381 27.43 21.78 0.11
N LEU A 382 26.59 20.77 -0.08
CA LEU A 382 25.52 20.39 0.84
C LEU A 382 25.99 19.27 1.77
N ARG A 383 25.92 19.51 3.07
CA ARG A 383 26.53 18.68 4.13
C ARG A 383 25.66 17.51 4.55
N PHE A 384 24.34 17.67 4.48
CA PHE A 384 23.38 16.71 5.02
C PHE A 384 22.81 15.79 3.93
N VAL A 385 23.70 15.09 3.23
CA VAL A 385 23.36 14.06 2.23
C VAL A 385 24.00 12.73 2.60
N SER A 386 23.29 11.64 2.32
CA SER A 386 23.80 10.30 2.56
C SER A 386 24.92 9.93 1.58
N ALA A 387 25.88 9.13 2.04
CA ALA A 387 26.89 8.55 1.16
C ALA A 387 26.28 7.65 0.07
N LYS A 388 25.09 7.08 0.30
CA LYS A 388 24.35 6.28 -0.69
C LYS A 388 24.01 7.13 -1.91
N TYR A 389 23.37 8.29 -1.70
CA TYR A 389 22.98 9.19 -2.80
C TYR A 389 24.17 9.51 -3.71
N THR A 390 25.26 10.03 -3.11
CA THR A 390 26.47 10.42 -3.85
C THR A 390 27.07 9.23 -4.61
N ARG A 391 27.13 8.05 -4.00
CA ARG A 391 27.67 6.84 -4.63
C ARG A 391 26.85 6.40 -5.84
N GLU A 392 25.52 6.32 -5.71
CA GLU A 392 24.66 5.83 -6.79
C GLU A 392 24.61 6.81 -7.97
N VAL A 393 24.57 8.13 -7.71
CA VAL A 393 24.63 9.16 -8.77
C VAL A 393 25.98 9.11 -9.49
N THR A 394 27.07 9.03 -8.73
CA THR A 394 28.43 8.96 -9.31
C THR A 394 28.59 7.69 -10.16
N ALA A 395 28.03 6.56 -9.74
CA ALA A 395 28.04 5.33 -10.53
C ALA A 395 27.26 5.48 -11.84
N ALA A 396 26.13 6.18 -11.83
CA ALA A 396 25.35 6.48 -13.04
C ALA A 396 26.11 7.41 -14.00
N LEU A 397 26.77 8.45 -13.48
CA LEU A 397 27.58 9.37 -14.29
C LEU A 397 28.82 8.68 -14.90
N ASN A 398 29.45 7.77 -14.17
CA ASN A 398 30.60 7.00 -14.66
C ASN A 398 30.22 5.85 -15.61
N ASN A 399 28.93 5.63 -15.87
CA ASN A 399 28.51 4.62 -16.83
C ASN A 399 29.06 4.99 -18.23
N ARG A 400 29.62 4.01 -18.96
CA ARG A 400 30.20 4.22 -20.31
C ARG A 400 29.22 4.83 -21.31
N LEU A 401 27.92 4.67 -21.09
CA LEU A 401 26.86 5.23 -21.93
C LEU A 401 26.52 6.69 -21.58
N VAL A 402 26.94 7.16 -20.41
CA VAL A 402 26.68 8.51 -19.89
C VAL A 402 27.94 9.37 -19.97
N ALA A 403 29.05 8.85 -19.47
CA ALA A 403 30.31 9.57 -19.33
C ALA A 403 30.79 10.18 -20.66
N GLY A 404 31.10 11.48 -20.61
CA GLY A 404 31.58 12.26 -21.76
C GLY A 404 30.47 12.71 -22.71
N ARG A 405 29.20 12.56 -22.34
CA ARG A 405 28.04 12.97 -23.15
C ARG A 405 27.17 13.94 -22.35
N LEU A 406 27.39 15.24 -22.56
CA LEU A 406 26.77 16.32 -21.77
C LEU A 406 25.23 16.19 -21.62
N PRO A 407 24.42 15.94 -22.67
CA PRO A 407 22.97 15.79 -22.51
C PRO A 407 22.58 14.63 -21.58
N ARG A 408 23.34 13.53 -21.59
CA ARG A 408 23.07 12.37 -20.74
C ARG A 408 23.52 12.60 -19.31
N GLU A 409 24.63 13.30 -19.11
CA GLU A 409 25.07 13.71 -17.77
C GLU A 409 24.06 14.67 -17.11
N LEU A 410 23.55 15.65 -17.87
CA LEU A 410 22.49 16.55 -17.41
C LEU A 410 21.18 15.80 -17.11
N ALA A 411 20.79 14.86 -17.97
CA ALA A 411 19.64 13.99 -17.71
C ALA A 411 19.83 13.18 -16.42
N VAL A 412 20.98 12.54 -16.20
CA VAL A 412 21.26 11.81 -14.95
C VAL A 412 21.16 12.72 -13.73
N LYS A 413 21.73 13.94 -13.80
CA LYS A 413 21.65 14.92 -12.70
C LYS A 413 20.21 15.37 -12.41
N LEU A 414 19.42 15.63 -13.45
CA LEU A 414 18.01 15.98 -13.31
C LEU A 414 17.20 14.84 -12.68
N LEU A 415 17.33 13.62 -13.21
CA LEU A 415 16.60 12.45 -12.71
C LEU A 415 16.98 12.12 -11.27
N ALA A 416 18.23 12.37 -10.86
CA ALA A 416 18.71 12.22 -9.49
C ALA A 416 18.10 13.23 -8.50
N ALA A 417 17.66 14.40 -8.97
CA ALA A 417 17.01 15.40 -8.14
C ALA A 417 15.59 14.98 -7.71
N PHE A 418 14.97 14.04 -8.44
CA PHE A 418 13.61 13.55 -8.19
C PHE A 418 13.58 12.04 -7.91
N PRO A 419 14.13 11.56 -6.78
CA PRO A 419 14.28 10.14 -6.50
C PRO A 419 12.99 9.43 -6.07
N SER A 420 11.92 10.15 -5.73
CA SER A 420 10.67 9.56 -5.20
C SER A 420 9.61 9.39 -6.28
N TYR A 421 9.29 10.45 -7.02
CA TYR A 421 8.22 10.44 -8.06
C TYR A 421 8.75 10.65 -9.48
N GLY A 422 10.06 10.86 -9.63
CA GLY A 422 10.70 11.15 -10.91
C GLY A 422 10.48 12.58 -11.40
N ALA A 423 11.31 12.98 -12.36
CA ALA A 423 11.24 14.26 -13.02
C ALA A 423 10.01 14.30 -13.96
N PRO A 424 9.17 15.34 -13.88
CA PRO A 424 8.02 15.49 -14.77
C PRO A 424 8.42 15.61 -16.24
N ALA A 425 7.61 15.07 -17.15
CA ALA A 425 7.84 15.15 -18.60
C ALA A 425 7.92 16.61 -19.11
N SER A 426 7.13 17.51 -18.52
CA SER A 426 7.18 18.94 -18.83
C SER A 426 8.56 19.53 -18.52
N LEU A 427 9.12 19.23 -17.35
CA LEU A 427 10.45 19.70 -16.94
C LEU A 427 11.56 19.14 -17.84
N ILE A 428 11.49 17.84 -18.18
CA ILE A 428 12.43 17.20 -19.11
C ILE A 428 12.39 17.89 -20.49
N SER A 429 11.19 18.23 -20.97
CA SER A 429 11.02 18.91 -22.25
C SER A 429 11.52 20.36 -22.21
N THR A 430 11.26 21.10 -21.13
CA THR A 430 11.73 22.49 -20.97
C THR A 430 13.25 22.58 -21.00
N LEU A 431 13.95 21.57 -20.50
CA LEU A 431 15.41 21.49 -20.47
C LEU A 431 16.03 20.83 -21.72
N ASP A 432 15.22 20.50 -22.73
CA ASP A 432 15.65 19.82 -23.97
C ASP A 432 16.38 18.47 -23.73
N LEU A 433 15.93 17.72 -22.71
CA LEU A 433 16.54 16.45 -22.31
C LEU A 433 15.75 15.21 -22.78
N THR A 434 14.65 15.39 -23.51
CA THR A 434 13.74 14.30 -23.92
C THR A 434 14.45 13.16 -24.63
N ALA A 435 15.30 13.47 -25.62
CA ALA A 435 16.05 12.45 -26.37
C ALA A 435 17.07 11.72 -25.48
N ALA A 436 17.76 12.45 -24.60
CA ALA A 436 18.73 11.86 -23.70
C ALA A 436 18.06 10.94 -22.67
N VAL A 437 16.89 11.32 -22.15
CA VAL A 437 16.13 10.47 -21.21
C VAL A 437 15.60 9.22 -21.91
N ALA A 438 15.06 9.35 -23.13
CA ALA A 438 14.62 8.20 -23.92
C ALA A 438 15.76 7.21 -24.17
N ASP A 439 16.95 7.70 -24.53
CA ASP A 439 18.15 6.87 -24.65
C ASP A 439 18.49 6.14 -23.33
N LEU A 440 18.40 6.83 -22.19
CA LEU A 440 18.69 6.21 -20.88
C LEU A 440 17.63 5.17 -20.46
N GLU A 441 16.37 5.37 -20.88
CA GLU A 441 15.28 4.40 -20.74
C GLU A 441 15.57 3.13 -21.55
N GLU A 442 15.96 3.26 -22.83
CA GLU A 442 16.35 2.11 -23.66
C GLU A 442 17.51 1.31 -23.05
N GLN A 443 18.45 2.00 -22.42
CA GLN A 443 19.62 1.41 -21.77
C GLN A 443 19.38 0.96 -20.32
N GLN A 444 18.13 0.98 -19.86
CA GLN A 444 17.69 0.48 -18.55
C GLN A 444 18.35 1.18 -17.35
N LEU A 445 18.79 2.43 -17.48
CA LEU A 445 19.39 3.20 -16.38
C LEU A 445 18.35 3.94 -15.54
N THR A 446 17.13 4.06 -16.06
CA THR A 446 16.04 4.80 -15.44
C THR A 446 14.91 3.87 -15.00
N LEU A 447 13.97 4.45 -14.25
CA LEU A 447 12.73 3.83 -13.81
C LEU A 447 11.65 4.91 -13.79
N ARG A 448 10.39 4.53 -14.03
CA ARG A 448 9.23 5.41 -13.86
C ARG A 448 8.54 5.08 -12.54
N PRO A 449 8.91 5.71 -11.43
CA PRO A 449 8.27 5.42 -10.15
C PRO A 449 6.80 5.83 -10.22
N GLY A 450 5.94 4.97 -9.70
CA GLY A 450 4.55 5.32 -9.47
C GLY A 450 4.35 6.02 -8.13
N GLY A 451 3.27 6.77 -8.01
CA GLY A 451 2.83 7.32 -6.74
C GLY A 451 1.78 8.41 -6.91
N ARG A 452 1.41 9.00 -5.77
CA ARG A 452 0.56 10.19 -5.72
C ARG A 452 1.32 11.33 -5.05
N ASP A 453 1.13 12.55 -5.53
CA ASP A 453 1.59 13.75 -4.83
C ASP A 453 0.76 14.01 -3.56
N ALA A 454 1.09 15.06 -2.80
CA ALA A 454 0.36 15.45 -1.61
C ALA A 454 -1.11 15.85 -1.88
N ALA A 455 -1.45 16.19 -3.13
CA ALA A 455 -2.81 16.46 -3.57
C ALA A 455 -3.58 15.19 -3.98
N GLY A 456 -2.93 14.02 -3.91
CA GLY A 456 -3.52 12.74 -4.29
C GLY A 456 -3.54 12.50 -5.79
N ASN A 457 -2.92 13.35 -6.61
CA ASN A 457 -2.86 13.16 -8.06
C ASN A 457 -1.81 12.13 -8.41
N ALA A 458 -2.10 11.28 -9.40
CA ALA A 458 -1.11 10.39 -9.97
C ALA A 458 0.03 11.20 -10.59
N VAL A 459 1.26 11.00 -10.10
CA VAL A 459 2.45 11.60 -10.70
C VAL A 459 3.19 10.50 -11.45
N GLU A 460 3.46 10.76 -12.73
CA GLU A 460 4.34 9.94 -13.54
C GLU A 460 5.56 10.78 -13.93
N GLY A 461 6.70 10.43 -13.35
CA GLY A 461 8.00 11.00 -13.68
C GLY A 461 9.02 9.91 -13.96
N ILE A 462 10.21 10.30 -14.41
CA ILE A 462 11.32 9.38 -14.66
C ILE A 462 12.40 9.65 -13.62
N THR A 463 12.98 8.61 -13.03
CA THR A 463 14.07 8.72 -12.05
C THR A 463 15.22 7.75 -12.36
N LEU A 464 16.32 7.87 -11.64
CA LEU A 464 17.41 6.90 -11.70
C LEU A 464 17.04 5.62 -10.96
N ARG A 465 17.22 4.49 -11.64
CA ARG A 465 16.90 3.16 -11.10
C ARG A 465 17.52 2.87 -9.74
N GLN A 466 18.79 3.24 -9.55
CA GLN A 466 19.53 2.96 -8.31
C GLN A 466 19.11 3.86 -7.14
N LEU A 467 18.49 5.00 -7.45
CA LEU A 467 17.95 5.92 -6.44
C LEU A 467 16.49 5.67 -6.16
N ALA A 468 15.80 4.84 -6.94
CA ALA A 468 14.40 4.50 -6.71
C ALA A 468 14.19 4.05 -5.24
N PRO A 469 13.03 4.34 -4.63
CA PRO A 469 12.80 4.08 -3.22
C PRO A 469 13.02 2.59 -2.92
N ASN A 470 14.06 2.27 -2.16
CA ASN A 470 14.15 0.98 -1.48
C ASN A 470 13.27 1.12 -0.23
N ARG A 471 11.97 0.83 -0.35
CA ARG A 471 11.05 0.89 0.80
C ARG A 471 11.31 -0.29 1.72
N GLY A 472 12.42 -0.23 2.45
CA GLY A 472 12.68 -1.10 3.60
C GLY A 472 11.80 -0.67 4.76
N GLY A 473 10.89 -1.54 5.18
CA GLY A 473 9.98 -1.32 6.32
C GLY A 473 8.50 -1.57 6.06
N GLY A 474 8.12 -2.14 4.91
CA GLY A 474 6.76 -2.63 4.64
C GLY A 474 6.60 -4.13 4.90
N ASP A 475 5.36 -4.60 4.91
CA ASP A 475 5.00 -6.02 4.81
C ASP A 475 5.72 -6.71 3.62
N TRP A 476 5.80 -8.04 3.66
CA TRP A 476 6.49 -8.79 2.61
C TRP A 476 5.88 -8.50 1.24
N LEU A 477 4.56 -8.33 1.16
CA LEU A 477 3.84 -8.03 -0.08
C LEU A 477 4.34 -6.74 -0.76
N THR A 478 4.47 -5.64 -0.01
CA THR A 478 4.98 -4.36 -0.54
C THR A 478 6.40 -4.51 -1.08
N SER A 479 7.24 -5.28 -0.37
CA SER A 479 8.62 -5.56 -0.80
C SER A 479 8.65 -6.41 -2.06
N ALA A 480 7.83 -7.45 -2.14
CA ALA A 480 7.73 -8.35 -3.29
C ALA A 480 7.17 -7.63 -4.52
N ILE A 481 6.19 -6.73 -4.36
CA ILE A 481 5.66 -5.90 -5.44
C ILE A 481 6.72 -4.88 -5.89
N SER A 482 7.42 -4.23 -4.95
CA SER A 482 8.49 -3.28 -5.28
C SER A 482 9.64 -3.97 -6.03
N GLU A 483 10.00 -5.18 -5.62
CA GLU A 483 10.95 -6.02 -6.33
C GLU A 483 10.41 -6.44 -7.70
N PHE A 484 9.15 -6.88 -7.79
CA PHE A 484 8.51 -7.19 -9.06
C PHE A 484 8.54 -5.99 -9.99
N ILE A 485 8.22 -4.78 -9.54
CA ILE A 485 8.29 -3.52 -10.30
C ILE A 485 9.73 -3.26 -10.73
N ARG A 486 10.67 -3.26 -9.79
CA ARG A 486 12.10 -3.07 -10.09
C ARG A 486 12.59 -4.07 -11.15
N LEU A 487 12.16 -5.33 -11.04
CA LEU A 487 12.47 -6.37 -12.01
C LEU A 487 11.72 -6.09 -13.31
N SER A 488 10.39 -6.05 -13.33
CA SER A 488 9.46 -5.90 -14.47
C SER A 488 9.64 -4.63 -15.30
N TYR A 489 10.01 -3.48 -14.73
CA TYR A 489 10.35 -2.26 -15.48
C TYR A 489 11.76 -2.33 -16.12
N THR A 490 12.50 -3.42 -15.90
CA THR A 490 13.69 -3.82 -16.68
C THR A 490 13.31 -4.68 -17.89
N TYR A 491 12.05 -5.12 -17.98
CA TYR A 491 11.60 -6.05 -19.01
C TYR A 491 11.08 -5.24 -20.20
N GLN A 492 11.58 -5.56 -21.38
CA GLN A 492 10.89 -5.19 -22.60
C GLN A 492 9.51 -5.83 -22.58
N GLU A 493 8.45 -5.04 -22.76
CA GLU A 493 7.07 -5.50 -22.92
C GLU A 493 6.97 -6.63 -23.95
N GLY A 494 7.88 -6.61 -24.95
CA GLY A 494 8.11 -7.59 -26.01
C GLY A 494 8.70 -8.95 -25.60
N SER A 495 9.24 -9.10 -24.39
CA SER A 495 9.99 -10.32 -24.02
C SER A 495 9.10 -11.56 -23.91
N SER A 496 9.58 -12.71 -24.42
CA SER A 496 8.82 -13.96 -24.43
C SER A 496 8.37 -14.39 -23.02
N ARG A 497 9.19 -14.11 -22.00
CA ARG A 497 8.90 -14.47 -20.61
C ARG A 497 7.69 -13.73 -20.02
N VAL A 498 7.50 -12.44 -20.35
CA VAL A 498 6.34 -11.65 -19.89
C VAL A 498 5.05 -12.19 -20.49
N ILE A 499 5.11 -12.61 -21.75
CA ILE A 499 3.96 -13.15 -22.47
C ILE A 499 3.62 -14.56 -21.95
N GLU A 500 4.63 -15.39 -21.70
CA GLU A 500 4.45 -16.73 -21.12
C GLU A 500 3.80 -16.65 -19.73
N ARG A 501 4.30 -15.78 -18.85
CA ARG A 501 3.70 -15.53 -17.53
C ARG A 501 2.27 -15.02 -17.63
N ALA A 502 2.02 -14.07 -18.53
CA ALA A 502 0.68 -13.53 -18.74
C ALA A 502 -0.30 -14.62 -19.24
N ALA A 503 0.13 -15.46 -20.18
CA ALA A 503 -0.69 -16.56 -20.69
C ALA A 503 -1.00 -17.60 -19.61
N ASN A 504 -0.01 -17.97 -18.78
CA ASN A 504 -0.21 -18.90 -17.67
C ASN A 504 -1.12 -18.33 -16.58
N ALA A 505 -0.96 -17.04 -16.21
CA ALA A 505 -1.88 -16.40 -15.27
C ALA A 505 -3.29 -16.28 -15.85
N PHE A 506 -3.42 -16.00 -17.15
CA PHE A 506 -4.73 -15.90 -17.81
C PHE A 506 -5.43 -17.27 -17.86
N LYS A 507 -4.66 -18.35 -18.04
CA LYS A 507 -5.14 -19.72 -17.92
C LYS A 507 -5.75 -19.99 -16.53
N THR A 508 -5.06 -19.57 -15.46
CA THR A 508 -5.57 -19.65 -14.09
C THR A 508 -6.84 -18.81 -13.90
N LEU A 509 -6.89 -17.61 -14.48
CA LEU A 509 -8.10 -16.77 -14.49
C LEU A 509 -9.28 -17.50 -15.15
N LEU A 510 -9.06 -18.16 -16.29
CA LEU A 510 -10.10 -18.93 -16.97
C LEU A 510 -10.64 -20.06 -16.07
N GLN A 511 -9.79 -20.78 -15.36
CA GLN A 511 -10.23 -21.84 -14.44
C GLN A 511 -10.99 -21.31 -13.22
N GLN A 512 -10.53 -20.19 -12.63
CA GLN A 512 -11.08 -19.67 -11.37
C GLN A 512 -12.30 -18.75 -11.56
N ARG A 513 -12.37 -18.01 -12.66
CA ARG A 513 -13.42 -16.99 -12.89
C ARG A 513 -14.40 -17.40 -13.98
N VAL A 514 -13.93 -17.98 -15.08
CA VAL A 514 -14.77 -18.31 -16.24
C VAL A 514 -15.40 -19.70 -16.10
N PHE A 515 -14.57 -20.74 -16.07
CA PHE A 515 -14.97 -22.15 -16.02
C PHE A 515 -15.00 -22.66 -14.58
N LYS A 516 -15.84 -22.05 -13.74
CA LYS A 516 -15.99 -22.41 -12.32
C LYS A 516 -17.12 -23.42 -12.06
N GLY A 517 -17.06 -24.13 -10.93
CA GLY A 517 -18.14 -24.99 -10.46
C GLY A 517 -18.14 -26.37 -11.12
N LYS A 518 -19.09 -26.65 -12.03
CA LYS A 518 -19.25 -27.97 -12.68
C LYS A 518 -18.26 -28.24 -13.83
N TRP A 519 -17.22 -27.42 -13.94
CA TRP A 519 -16.18 -27.58 -14.95
C TRP A 519 -14.97 -28.27 -14.31
N ARG A 520 -14.39 -29.22 -15.03
CA ARG A 520 -13.17 -29.94 -14.65
C ARG A 520 -12.16 -29.88 -15.79
N ALA A 521 -10.91 -29.57 -15.47
CA ALA A 521 -9.81 -29.71 -16.42
C ALA A 521 -9.41 -31.20 -16.56
N GLU A 522 -9.44 -31.70 -17.78
CA GLU A 522 -8.89 -33.01 -18.16
C GLU A 522 -7.42 -32.91 -18.57
N ASP A 523 -7.06 -31.82 -19.23
CA ASP A 523 -5.70 -31.52 -19.65
C ASP A 523 -5.43 -30.03 -19.47
N ASP A 524 -4.18 -29.72 -19.11
CA ASP A 524 -3.72 -28.37 -18.81
C ASP A 524 -2.25 -28.23 -19.24
N VAL A 525 -2.01 -27.32 -20.19
CA VAL A 525 -0.71 -27.10 -20.81
C VAL A 525 -0.23 -25.67 -20.56
N ASP A 526 0.92 -25.54 -19.91
CA ASP A 526 1.58 -24.25 -19.74
C ASP A 526 2.22 -23.73 -21.02
N ALA A 527 2.16 -22.41 -21.18
CA ALA A 527 2.89 -21.64 -22.16
C ALA A 527 4.40 -21.80 -21.96
N THR A 528 5.10 -22.08 -23.05
CA THR A 528 6.58 -22.01 -23.14
C THR A 528 6.97 -21.26 -24.40
N SER A 529 8.26 -21.10 -24.67
CA SER A 529 8.70 -20.40 -25.89
C SER A 529 8.35 -21.16 -27.18
N MET A 530 8.01 -22.45 -27.11
CA MET A 530 7.68 -23.29 -28.26
C MET A 530 6.19 -23.66 -28.38
N ARG A 531 5.38 -23.42 -27.34
CA ARG A 531 3.96 -23.84 -27.33
C ARG A 531 3.08 -22.84 -26.60
N ASP A 532 1.87 -22.64 -27.11
CA ASP A 532 0.81 -21.84 -26.48
C ASP A 532 0.25 -22.52 -25.22
N ALA A 533 -0.26 -21.71 -24.28
CA ALA A 533 -1.00 -22.27 -23.15
C ALA A 533 -2.36 -22.78 -23.61
N ALA A 534 -2.83 -23.89 -23.04
CA ALA A 534 -4.10 -24.49 -23.43
C ALA A 534 -4.78 -25.25 -22.29
N LEU A 535 -6.10 -25.35 -22.35
CA LEU A 535 -6.95 -26.07 -21.41
C LEU A 535 -7.94 -26.97 -22.14
N LEU A 536 -8.11 -28.19 -21.66
CA LEU A 536 -9.19 -29.08 -22.07
C LEU A 536 -10.14 -29.28 -20.90
N LEU A 537 -11.33 -28.71 -21.02
CA LEU A 537 -12.30 -28.62 -19.92
C LEU A 537 -13.53 -29.46 -20.25
N VAL A 538 -14.05 -30.20 -19.28
CA VAL A 538 -15.33 -30.91 -19.38
C VAL A 538 -16.30 -30.38 -18.34
N GLY A 539 -17.49 -29.99 -18.77
CA GLY A 539 -18.51 -29.44 -17.88
C GLY A 539 -19.63 -28.73 -18.62
N SER A 540 -20.37 -27.90 -17.92
CA SER A 540 -21.46 -27.12 -18.52
C SER A 540 -21.71 -25.85 -17.71
N PHE A 541 -21.99 -24.74 -18.40
CA PHE A 541 -22.44 -23.52 -17.75
C PHE A 541 -23.85 -23.68 -17.18
N PRO A 542 -24.22 -22.94 -16.12
CA PRO A 542 -25.55 -23.05 -15.51
C PRO A 542 -26.70 -22.87 -16.52
N GLN A 543 -26.54 -21.95 -17.48
CA GLN A 543 -27.55 -21.64 -18.50
C GLN A 543 -27.73 -22.78 -19.53
N THR A 544 -26.69 -23.56 -19.79
CA THR A 544 -26.69 -24.62 -20.80
C THR A 544 -26.79 -26.01 -20.21
N ALA A 545 -26.55 -26.19 -18.91
CA ALA A 545 -26.47 -27.50 -18.24
C ALA A 545 -27.71 -28.39 -18.44
N ALA A 546 -28.90 -27.79 -18.53
CA ALA A 546 -30.14 -28.54 -18.75
C ALA A 546 -30.26 -29.12 -20.18
N LYS A 547 -29.66 -28.45 -21.18
CA LYS A 547 -29.76 -28.84 -22.59
C LYS A 547 -28.48 -29.47 -23.14
N TYR A 548 -27.32 -29.03 -22.67
CA TYR A 548 -25.98 -29.43 -23.12
C TYR A 548 -25.08 -29.73 -21.91
N PRO A 549 -25.34 -30.82 -21.18
CA PRO A 549 -24.45 -31.24 -20.07
C PRO A 549 -23.11 -31.77 -20.58
N GLU A 550 -22.08 -31.71 -19.72
CA GLU A 550 -20.77 -32.40 -19.88
C GLU A 550 -20.07 -32.18 -21.23
N ARG A 551 -20.06 -30.93 -21.69
CA ARG A 551 -19.39 -30.50 -22.91
C ARG A 551 -17.90 -30.37 -22.72
N ARG A 552 -17.14 -30.81 -23.72
CA ARG A 552 -15.69 -30.65 -23.76
C ARG A 552 -15.32 -29.42 -24.58
N ILE A 553 -14.70 -28.47 -23.92
CA ILE A 553 -14.25 -27.22 -24.53
C ILE A 553 -12.73 -27.19 -24.47
N TYR A 554 -12.11 -27.02 -25.63
CA TYR A 554 -10.69 -26.76 -25.74
C TYR A 554 -10.47 -25.26 -25.80
N VAL A 555 -9.66 -24.71 -24.89
CA VAL A 555 -9.33 -23.28 -24.87
C VAL A 555 -7.85 -23.12 -25.17
N LYS A 556 -7.52 -22.33 -26.18
CA LYS A 556 -6.15 -22.02 -26.59
C LYS A 556 -5.87 -20.55 -26.35
N ILE A 557 -4.77 -20.24 -25.66
CA ILE A 557 -4.35 -18.87 -25.35
C ILE A 557 -3.23 -18.48 -26.32
N VAL A 558 -3.56 -17.62 -27.27
CA VAL A 558 -2.71 -17.19 -28.39
C VAL A 558 -2.04 -15.85 -28.04
N ARG A 559 -0.83 -15.64 -28.55
CA ARG A 559 0.04 -14.50 -28.23
C ARG A 559 0.14 -13.56 -29.43
N ASP A 560 -0.49 -12.39 -29.36
CA ASP A 560 -0.53 -11.39 -30.44
C ASP A 560 -0.78 -11.99 -31.84
N GLY A 561 -1.75 -12.90 -31.92
CA GLY A 561 -2.11 -13.58 -33.16
C GLY A 561 -1.09 -14.62 -33.68
N ASN A 562 0.08 -14.79 -33.06
CA ASN A 562 1.05 -15.81 -33.45
C ASN A 562 0.63 -17.17 -32.91
N ARG A 563 0.42 -18.14 -33.80
CA ARG A 563 -0.14 -19.45 -33.47
C ARG A 563 0.94 -20.51 -33.50
N ALA A 564 1.20 -21.16 -32.37
CA ALA A 564 1.95 -22.41 -32.39
C ALA A 564 1.09 -23.49 -33.09
N GLU A 565 1.66 -24.21 -34.05
CA GLU A 565 1.01 -25.41 -34.59
C GLU A 565 0.98 -26.48 -33.50
N ALA A 566 -0.22 -26.86 -33.08
CA ALA A 566 -0.44 -27.92 -32.10
C ALA A 566 -1.60 -28.81 -32.58
N SER A 567 -1.47 -30.11 -32.36
CA SER A 567 -2.57 -31.04 -32.62
C SER A 567 -3.73 -30.73 -31.67
N GLU A 568 -4.88 -30.35 -32.23
CA GLU A 568 -6.08 -30.06 -31.43
C GLU A 568 -6.69 -31.37 -30.89
N PRO A 569 -6.99 -31.45 -29.58
CA PRO A 569 -7.69 -32.60 -29.02
C PRO A 569 -9.15 -32.63 -29.51
N LEU A 570 -9.78 -33.79 -29.44
CA LEU A 570 -11.20 -33.94 -29.78
C LEU A 570 -12.07 -33.16 -28.77
N ALA A 571 -12.69 -32.05 -29.19
CA ALA A 571 -13.56 -31.21 -28.36
C ALA A 571 -14.88 -30.85 -29.08
N ASP A 572 -15.91 -30.52 -28.30
CA ASP A 572 -17.18 -30.01 -28.84
C ASP A 572 -17.04 -28.59 -29.37
N LEU A 573 -16.20 -27.77 -28.73
CA LEU A 573 -15.91 -26.40 -29.13
C LEU A 573 -14.44 -26.07 -28.85
N THR A 574 -13.87 -25.23 -29.70
CA THR A 574 -12.57 -24.60 -29.49
C THR A 574 -12.75 -23.11 -29.26
N ILE A 575 -12.12 -22.55 -28.22
CA ILE A 575 -12.09 -21.12 -27.93
C ILE A 575 -10.65 -20.63 -28.08
N GLU A 576 -10.42 -19.75 -29.04
CA GLU A 576 -9.14 -19.05 -29.23
C GLU A 576 -9.18 -17.73 -28.48
N CYS A 577 -8.43 -17.61 -27.39
CA CYS A 577 -8.25 -16.37 -26.64
C CYS A 577 -6.95 -15.69 -27.10
N ASP A 578 -7.04 -14.64 -27.91
CA ASP A 578 -5.89 -13.84 -28.37
C ASP A 578 -5.64 -12.68 -27.39
N LEU A 579 -4.52 -12.76 -26.65
CA LEU A 579 -4.09 -11.70 -25.74
C LEU A 579 -3.27 -10.68 -26.52
N ARG A 580 -3.90 -9.56 -26.89
CA ARG A 580 -3.26 -8.52 -27.70
C ARG A 580 -2.71 -7.38 -26.87
N ARG A 581 -1.50 -6.97 -27.21
CA ARG A 581 -0.81 -5.81 -26.61
C ARG A 581 -0.89 -4.55 -27.47
N TYR A 582 -1.26 -4.68 -28.74
CA TYR A 582 -1.30 -3.57 -29.71
C TYR A 582 0.02 -2.79 -29.78
N LEU A 583 1.15 -3.50 -29.85
CA LEU A 583 2.49 -2.90 -29.89
C LEU A 583 2.70 -2.01 -31.13
N ASP A 584 1.89 -2.19 -32.16
CA ASP A 584 1.81 -1.38 -33.37
C ASP A 584 1.20 0.01 -33.16
N LEU A 585 0.52 0.25 -32.04
CA LEU A 585 -0.06 1.54 -31.68
C LEU A 585 0.78 2.28 -30.62
N PRO A 586 0.71 3.63 -30.57
CA PRO A 586 1.24 4.42 -29.46
C PRO A 586 0.60 4.04 -28.13
N GLU A 587 1.35 4.11 -27.02
CA GLU A 587 0.90 3.68 -25.68
C GLU A 587 -0.44 4.30 -25.26
N ALA A 588 -0.65 5.59 -25.58
CA ALA A 588 -1.87 6.31 -25.26
C ALA A 588 -3.11 5.70 -25.92
N ASP A 589 -2.97 5.21 -27.15
CA ASP A 589 -4.08 4.69 -27.95
C ASP A 589 -4.39 3.22 -27.61
N ARG A 590 -3.38 2.45 -27.20
CA ARG A 590 -3.52 1.02 -26.82
C ARG A 590 -4.60 0.80 -25.78
N ARG A 591 -4.76 1.72 -24.81
CA ARG A 591 -5.68 1.56 -23.67
C ARG A 591 -7.15 1.64 -24.08
N GLY A 592 -7.45 2.37 -25.15
CA GLY A 592 -8.80 2.58 -25.65
C GLY A 592 -9.26 1.55 -26.69
N GLU A 593 -8.35 0.70 -27.18
CA GLU A 593 -8.71 -0.31 -28.18
C GLU A 593 -9.64 -1.37 -27.61
N ALA A 594 -10.78 -1.55 -28.25
CA ALA A 594 -11.75 -2.55 -27.86
C ALA A 594 -11.23 -3.95 -28.19
N GLY A 595 -11.48 -4.90 -27.28
CA GLY A 595 -11.41 -6.32 -27.65
C GLY A 595 -12.50 -6.68 -28.67
N SER A 596 -12.50 -7.92 -29.15
CA SER A 596 -13.54 -8.40 -30.04
C SER A 596 -13.93 -9.84 -29.76
N PHE A 597 -15.21 -10.14 -29.90
CA PHE A 597 -15.73 -11.50 -29.91
C PHE A 597 -16.24 -11.82 -31.32
N ILE A 598 -15.62 -12.82 -31.95
CA ILE A 598 -15.96 -13.28 -33.30
C ILE A 598 -16.35 -14.75 -33.22
N ASP A 599 -17.56 -15.04 -33.69
CA ASP A 599 -18.02 -16.39 -33.95
C ASP A 599 -17.53 -16.80 -35.35
N ALA A 600 -16.42 -17.54 -35.40
CA ALA A 600 -15.73 -17.85 -36.65
C ALA A 600 -16.44 -18.98 -37.40
N ASP A 601 -16.89 -20.01 -36.67
CA ASP A 601 -17.66 -21.14 -37.18
C ASP A 601 -18.40 -21.87 -36.02
N PRO A 602 -19.34 -22.81 -36.29
CA PRO A 602 -20.12 -23.49 -35.25
C PRO A 602 -19.29 -24.29 -34.22
N SER A 603 -18.01 -24.54 -34.50
CA SER A 603 -17.06 -25.28 -33.67
C SER A 603 -16.01 -24.40 -33.00
N ARG A 604 -15.89 -23.12 -33.40
CA ARG A 604 -14.77 -22.27 -33.05
C ARG A 604 -15.19 -20.84 -32.72
N LEU A 605 -14.87 -20.42 -31.50
CA LEU A 605 -15.05 -19.06 -31.02
C LEU A 605 -13.69 -18.37 -30.94
N ARG A 606 -13.62 -17.10 -31.34
CA ARG A 606 -12.43 -16.26 -31.17
C ARG A 606 -12.73 -15.07 -30.28
N LEU A 607 -11.93 -14.93 -29.24
CA LEU A 607 -12.00 -13.86 -28.26
C LEU A 607 -10.67 -13.11 -28.29
N THR A 608 -10.66 -11.90 -28.83
CA THR A 608 -9.49 -11.01 -28.80
C THR A 608 -9.64 -10.08 -27.61
N LEU A 609 -8.69 -10.13 -26.67
CA LEU A 609 -8.71 -9.36 -25.44
C LEU A 609 -7.54 -8.39 -25.43
N ASN A 610 -7.83 -7.13 -25.12
CA ASN A 610 -6.81 -6.11 -24.98
C ASN A 610 -6.14 -6.24 -23.60
N ALA A 611 -4.88 -6.69 -23.58
CA ALA A 611 -4.09 -6.85 -22.36
C ALA A 611 -3.61 -5.49 -21.79
N TRP A 612 -3.80 -4.40 -22.52
CA TRP A 612 -3.49 -3.02 -22.13
C TRP A 612 -4.73 -2.18 -21.83
N HIS A 613 -5.93 -2.76 -21.91
CA HIS A 613 -7.17 -2.02 -21.70
C HIS A 613 -7.23 -1.40 -20.31
N GLN A 614 -7.70 -0.16 -20.25
CA GLN A 614 -7.94 0.52 -18.99
C GLN A 614 -9.16 1.43 -19.11
N SER A 615 -10.16 1.20 -18.26
CA SER A 615 -11.40 1.99 -18.26
C SER A 615 -11.29 3.34 -17.54
N SER A 616 -10.33 3.50 -16.62
CA SER A 616 -10.16 4.70 -15.79
C SER A 616 -8.68 5.03 -15.58
N ASP A 617 -8.36 6.33 -15.53
CA ASP A 617 -7.03 6.82 -15.12
C ASP A 617 -6.85 6.78 -13.59
N GLU A 618 -7.84 6.32 -12.83
CA GLU A 618 -7.77 6.15 -11.37
C GLU A 618 -7.43 4.71 -10.96
N MET A 619 -6.86 4.57 -9.77
CA MET A 619 -6.53 3.27 -9.20
C MET A 619 -7.78 2.60 -8.61
N TYR A 620 -7.96 1.31 -8.88
CA TYR A 620 -9.03 0.51 -8.28
C TYR A 620 -8.96 0.53 -6.75
N PRO A 621 -10.08 0.78 -6.04
CA PRO A 621 -10.10 0.86 -4.59
C PRO A 621 -9.51 -0.36 -3.87
N THR A 622 -9.75 -1.56 -4.41
CA THR A 622 -9.21 -2.83 -3.87
C THR A 622 -7.70 -2.92 -3.96
N LEU A 623 -7.09 -2.30 -4.98
CA LEU A 623 -5.65 -2.31 -5.20
C LEU A 623 -4.95 -1.06 -4.65
N GLN A 624 -5.70 -0.02 -4.26
CA GLN A 624 -5.16 1.26 -3.82
C GLN A 624 -4.22 1.14 -2.62
N GLN A 625 -4.54 0.28 -1.65
CA GLN A 625 -3.70 0.10 -0.46
C GLN A 625 -2.35 -0.56 -0.78
N SER A 626 -2.33 -1.52 -1.71
CA SER A 626 -1.13 -2.32 -2.00
C SER A 626 -0.31 -1.78 -3.18
N LEU A 627 -0.96 -1.17 -4.18
CA LEU A 627 -0.32 -0.68 -5.41
C LEU A 627 -0.27 0.84 -5.54
N GLY A 628 -1.17 1.57 -4.86
CA GLY A 628 -1.41 2.99 -5.15
C GLY A 628 -0.20 3.90 -4.91
N ASP A 629 0.68 3.51 -3.98
CA ASP A 629 1.91 4.25 -3.71
C ASP A 629 3.14 3.68 -4.45
N LEU A 630 2.98 2.59 -5.21
CA LEU A 630 4.07 1.86 -5.88
C LEU A 630 4.01 2.01 -7.41
N VAL A 631 2.81 2.06 -7.98
CA VAL A 631 2.58 2.07 -9.42
C VAL A 631 1.62 3.18 -9.78
N ALA A 632 1.95 3.96 -10.81
CA ALA A 632 1.05 4.97 -11.32
C ALA A 632 -0.21 4.28 -11.86
N PRO A 633 -1.42 4.79 -11.58
CA PRO A 633 -2.66 4.16 -12.01
C PRO A 633 -2.67 3.77 -13.49
N ARG A 634 -2.14 4.64 -14.35
CA ARG A 634 -2.04 4.42 -15.81
C ARG A 634 -1.20 3.21 -16.23
N ARG A 635 -0.30 2.74 -15.36
CA ARG A 635 0.56 1.58 -15.60
C ARG A 635 -0.06 0.28 -15.08
N VAL A 636 -1.17 0.34 -14.33
CA VAL A 636 -1.86 -0.84 -13.81
C VAL A 636 -2.77 -1.43 -14.89
N THR A 637 -2.13 -2.12 -15.84
CA THR A 637 -2.80 -2.78 -16.97
C THR A 637 -3.07 -4.26 -16.68
N PRO A 638 -4.02 -4.92 -17.39
CA PRO A 638 -4.24 -6.36 -17.27
C PRO A 638 -2.95 -7.18 -17.49
N LEU A 639 -2.08 -6.77 -18.42
CA LEU A 639 -0.80 -7.42 -18.68
C LEU A 639 0.11 -7.37 -17.45
N MET A 640 0.23 -6.20 -16.81
CA MET A 640 1.03 -6.04 -15.60
C MET A 640 0.46 -6.90 -14.46
N LEU A 641 -0.86 -6.85 -14.25
CA LEU A 641 -1.55 -7.58 -13.19
C LEU A 641 -1.44 -9.10 -13.37
N LEU A 642 -1.56 -9.60 -14.61
CA LEU A 642 -1.35 -11.02 -14.93
C LEU A 642 0.09 -11.46 -14.61
N ASN A 643 1.08 -10.63 -14.94
CA ASN A 643 2.48 -10.91 -14.61
C ASN A 643 2.75 -10.87 -13.10
N LEU A 644 2.14 -9.92 -12.39
CA LEU A 644 2.25 -9.83 -10.94
C LEU A 644 1.61 -11.05 -10.27
N TYR A 645 0.44 -11.47 -10.74
CA TYR A 645 -0.23 -12.68 -10.25
C TYR A 645 0.68 -13.91 -10.39
N HIS A 646 1.23 -14.15 -11.59
CA HIS A 646 2.13 -15.28 -11.82
C HIS A 646 3.41 -15.19 -10.98
N TYR A 647 3.94 -13.98 -10.79
CA TYR A 647 5.11 -13.78 -9.94
C TYR A 647 4.82 -14.15 -8.48
N LEU A 648 3.68 -13.74 -7.93
CA LEU A 648 3.29 -14.06 -6.56
C LEU A 648 3.01 -15.57 -6.39
N ASP A 649 2.41 -16.20 -7.40
CA ASP A 649 2.23 -17.64 -7.44
C ASP A 649 3.57 -18.41 -7.38
N GLU A 650 4.58 -17.97 -8.14
CA GLU A 650 5.95 -18.49 -8.06
C GLU A 650 6.53 -18.34 -6.64
N GLN A 651 6.31 -17.20 -5.98
CA GLN A 651 6.80 -16.97 -4.60
C GLN A 651 6.07 -17.84 -3.56
N LEU A 652 4.76 -18.07 -3.73
CA LEU A 652 3.96 -18.96 -2.89
C LEU A 652 4.41 -20.41 -3.05
N ALA A 653 4.62 -20.86 -4.29
CA ALA A 653 5.10 -22.21 -4.61
C ALA A 653 6.52 -22.46 -4.06
N ALA A 654 7.39 -21.45 -4.10
CA ALA A 654 8.73 -21.48 -3.53
C ALA A 654 8.76 -21.38 -1.99
N ASN A 655 7.61 -21.18 -1.34
CA ASN A 655 7.50 -20.91 0.11
C ASN A 655 8.34 -19.70 0.58
N HIS A 656 8.51 -18.69 -0.27
CA HIS A 656 9.17 -17.44 0.10
C HIS A 656 8.24 -16.48 0.85
N VAL A 657 6.92 -16.72 0.80
CA VAL A 657 5.91 -15.92 1.49
C VAL A 657 5.85 -16.28 2.98
N PRO A 658 5.97 -15.31 3.90
CA PRO A 658 5.81 -15.54 5.33
C PRO A 658 4.42 -16.12 5.66
N LYS A 659 4.38 -17.08 6.60
CA LYS A 659 3.12 -17.73 7.01
C LYS A 659 2.06 -16.76 7.52
N SER A 660 2.46 -15.67 8.15
CA SER A 660 1.57 -14.62 8.68
C SER A 660 0.83 -13.85 7.60
N GLU A 661 1.38 -13.75 6.40
CA GLU A 661 0.82 -12.96 5.28
C GLU A 661 0.23 -13.85 4.18
N ARG A 662 0.55 -15.15 4.17
CA ARG A 662 0.13 -16.09 3.13
C ARG A 662 -1.37 -16.08 2.86
N ASP A 663 -2.18 -16.19 3.92
CA ASP A 663 -3.64 -16.23 3.77
C ASP A 663 -4.21 -14.93 3.17
N GLN A 664 -3.68 -13.78 3.57
CA GLN A 664 -4.09 -12.48 3.02
C GLN A 664 -3.71 -12.35 1.54
N ILE A 665 -2.53 -12.84 1.15
CA ILE A 665 -2.06 -12.76 -0.24
C ILE A 665 -2.87 -13.73 -1.12
N GLU A 666 -2.98 -14.99 -0.70
CA GLU A 666 -3.60 -16.07 -1.48
C GLU A 666 -5.11 -15.92 -1.58
N ASN A 667 -5.78 -15.49 -0.51
CA ASN A 667 -7.25 -15.45 -0.44
C ASN A 667 -7.86 -14.04 -0.52
N THR A 668 -7.06 -12.97 -0.54
CA THR A 668 -7.57 -11.60 -0.70
C THR A 668 -6.90 -10.89 -1.87
N PHE A 669 -5.59 -10.66 -1.80
CA PHE A 669 -4.91 -9.83 -2.80
C PHE A 669 -4.89 -10.46 -4.19
N MET A 670 -4.48 -11.72 -4.33
CA MET A 670 -4.44 -12.41 -5.62
C MET A 670 -5.84 -12.53 -6.28
N PRO A 671 -6.91 -12.85 -5.54
CA PRO A 671 -8.28 -12.74 -6.03
C PRO A 671 -8.65 -11.35 -6.56
N ASP A 672 -8.28 -10.28 -5.84
CA ASP A 672 -8.55 -8.89 -6.28
C ASP A 672 -7.86 -8.57 -7.61
N LEU A 673 -6.63 -9.06 -7.82
CA LEU A 673 -5.94 -8.93 -9.11
C LEU A 673 -6.76 -9.57 -10.24
N LEU A 674 -7.23 -10.81 -10.04
CA LEU A 674 -8.03 -11.52 -11.05
C LEU A 674 -9.36 -10.84 -11.33
N ASP A 675 -9.98 -10.22 -10.33
CA ASP A 675 -11.25 -9.51 -10.50
C ASP A 675 -11.07 -8.25 -11.35
N VAL A 676 -10.02 -7.47 -11.09
CA VAL A 676 -9.68 -6.30 -11.91
C VAL A 676 -9.30 -6.71 -13.33
N ILE A 677 -8.47 -7.75 -13.50
CA ILE A 677 -8.13 -8.29 -14.83
C ILE A 677 -9.40 -8.71 -15.59
N THR A 678 -10.32 -9.41 -14.92
CA THR A 678 -11.57 -9.86 -15.52
C THR A 678 -12.44 -8.69 -15.93
N PHE A 679 -12.57 -7.67 -15.08
CA PHE A 679 -13.35 -6.47 -15.36
C PHE A 679 -12.84 -5.73 -16.60
N GLU A 680 -11.53 -5.54 -16.70
CA GLU A 680 -10.92 -4.79 -17.81
C GLU A 680 -10.90 -5.59 -19.12
N MET A 681 -10.50 -6.87 -19.08
CA MET A 681 -10.39 -7.66 -20.30
C MET A 681 -11.75 -8.10 -20.85
N PHE A 682 -12.69 -8.48 -20.01
CA PHE A 682 -14.04 -8.91 -20.42
C PHE A 682 -15.04 -7.74 -20.40
N ASN A 683 -14.60 -6.54 -20.74
CA ASN A 683 -15.47 -5.37 -20.74
C ASN A 683 -16.59 -5.47 -21.81
N PRO A 684 -17.69 -4.71 -21.69
CA PRO A 684 -18.81 -4.80 -22.64
C PRO A 684 -18.45 -4.42 -24.08
N GLN A 685 -17.39 -3.65 -24.33
CA GLN A 685 -17.01 -3.24 -25.68
C GLN A 685 -16.58 -4.44 -26.54
N VAL A 686 -16.07 -5.51 -25.91
CA VAL A 686 -15.71 -6.78 -26.56
C VAL A 686 -16.89 -7.36 -27.38
N THR A 687 -18.12 -7.18 -26.89
CA THR A 687 -19.35 -7.63 -27.57
C THR A 687 -20.18 -6.48 -28.15
N LYS A 688 -19.57 -5.29 -28.32
CA LYS A 688 -20.25 -4.06 -28.76
C LYS A 688 -21.42 -3.66 -27.85
N GLY A 689 -21.23 -3.84 -26.53
CA GLY A 689 -22.16 -3.38 -25.49
C GLY A 689 -23.29 -4.34 -25.14
N LYS A 690 -23.33 -5.55 -25.70
CA LYS A 690 -24.43 -6.51 -25.45
C LYS A 690 -24.30 -7.22 -24.10
N VAL A 691 -23.09 -7.64 -23.78
CA VAL A 691 -22.77 -8.49 -22.62
C VAL A 691 -21.39 -8.14 -22.10
N GLY A 692 -21.22 -8.10 -20.77
CA GLY A 692 -19.94 -7.90 -20.11
C GLY A 692 -19.58 -9.03 -19.15
N GLY A 693 -18.31 -9.08 -18.76
CA GLY A 693 -17.74 -10.05 -17.85
C GLY A 693 -17.72 -11.47 -18.42
N VAL A 694 -17.68 -12.45 -17.52
CA VAL A 694 -17.62 -13.88 -17.82
C VAL A 694 -18.78 -14.35 -18.73
N ARG A 695 -19.92 -13.66 -18.68
CA ARG A 695 -21.11 -13.96 -19.51
C ARG A 695 -20.83 -13.90 -21.00
N ILE A 696 -19.82 -13.15 -21.45
CA ILE A 696 -19.38 -13.13 -22.85
C ILE A 696 -19.07 -14.55 -23.34
N VAL A 697 -18.35 -15.32 -22.53
CA VAL A 697 -17.97 -16.71 -22.86
C VAL A 697 -19.18 -17.64 -22.71
N GLU A 698 -19.98 -17.48 -21.66
CA GLU A 698 -21.16 -18.33 -21.42
C GLU A 698 -22.17 -18.25 -22.58
N GLU A 699 -22.51 -17.03 -23.01
CA GLU A 699 -23.47 -16.80 -24.10
C GLU A 699 -22.90 -17.22 -25.46
N GLY A 700 -21.61 -16.96 -25.69
CA GLY A 700 -20.91 -17.43 -26.88
C GLY A 700 -20.93 -18.94 -27.02
N VAL A 701 -20.63 -19.66 -25.93
CA VAL A 701 -20.69 -21.12 -25.89
C VAL A 701 -22.11 -21.64 -26.06
N ALA A 702 -23.10 -21.01 -25.41
CA ALA A 702 -24.50 -21.41 -25.53
C ALA A 702 -25.00 -21.33 -26.98
N GLU A 703 -24.68 -20.24 -27.67
CA GLU A 703 -25.11 -20.01 -29.04
C GLU A 703 -24.36 -20.92 -30.02
N ALA A 704 -23.05 -21.14 -29.83
CA ALA A 704 -22.27 -22.09 -30.63
C ALA A 704 -22.80 -23.53 -30.50
N LEU A 705 -23.08 -23.99 -29.28
CA LEU A 705 -23.67 -25.32 -29.05
C LEU A 705 -25.06 -25.45 -29.68
N LYS A 706 -25.88 -24.38 -29.62
CA LYS A 706 -27.20 -24.36 -30.24
C LYS A 706 -27.15 -24.48 -31.76
N ARG A 707 -26.17 -23.86 -32.41
CA ARG A 707 -25.97 -23.96 -33.87
C ARG A 707 -25.34 -25.29 -34.26
N ARG A 708 -24.40 -25.79 -33.47
CA ARG A 708 -23.71 -27.06 -33.72
C ARG A 708 -24.64 -28.26 -33.53
N TYR A 709 -25.50 -28.21 -32.51
CA TYR A 709 -26.36 -29.33 -32.11
C TYR A 709 -27.83 -28.89 -31.96
N PRO A 710 -28.50 -28.41 -33.04
CA PRO A 710 -29.84 -27.83 -32.95
C PRO A 710 -30.91 -28.85 -32.54
N GLY A 711 -30.76 -30.11 -32.98
CA GLY A 711 -31.66 -31.22 -32.68
C GLY A 711 -31.26 -32.07 -31.48
N TYR A 712 -30.22 -31.68 -30.72
CA TYR A 712 -29.77 -32.48 -29.57
C TYR A 712 -30.77 -32.44 -28.43
N VAL A 713 -31.16 -33.62 -27.97
CA VAL A 713 -32.00 -33.86 -26.80
C VAL A 713 -31.20 -34.69 -25.82
N THR A 714 -31.05 -34.19 -24.58
CA THR A 714 -30.27 -34.86 -23.54
C THR A 714 -31.14 -35.79 -22.70
N LEU A 715 -30.57 -36.93 -22.33
CA LEU A 715 -31.11 -37.84 -21.33
C LEU A 715 -30.48 -37.62 -19.93
N LEU A 716 -29.46 -36.77 -19.84
CA LEU A 716 -28.72 -36.46 -18.60
C LEU A 716 -29.22 -35.17 -17.92
N ALA A 717 -30.51 -34.85 -18.05
CA ALA A 717 -31.08 -33.69 -17.37
C ALA A 717 -30.83 -33.80 -15.85
N GLN A 718 -29.95 -32.94 -15.32
CA GLN A 718 -29.46 -32.92 -13.92
C GLN A 718 -28.43 -34.00 -13.51
N GLY A 719 -27.77 -34.68 -14.44
CA GLY A 719 -26.58 -35.50 -14.16
C GLY A 719 -26.83 -36.77 -13.34
N ARG A 720 -27.99 -37.44 -13.51
CA ARG A 720 -28.33 -38.68 -12.80
C ARG A 720 -28.46 -39.88 -13.74
N GLU A 721 -27.35 -40.55 -14.02
CA GLU A 721 -27.30 -41.82 -14.76
C GLU A 721 -28.28 -42.88 -14.22
N ARG A 722 -28.48 -42.90 -12.89
CA ARG A 722 -29.40 -43.83 -12.22
C ARG A 722 -30.84 -43.71 -12.71
N ALA A 723 -31.28 -42.52 -13.10
CA ALA A 723 -32.63 -42.34 -13.64
C ALA A 723 -32.79 -43.06 -15.00
N MET A 724 -31.74 -43.14 -15.81
CA MET A 724 -31.75 -43.88 -17.07
C MET A 724 -31.73 -45.39 -16.85
N LEU A 725 -30.97 -45.87 -15.87
CA LEU A 725 -30.99 -47.28 -15.47
C LEU A 725 -32.39 -47.71 -14.98
N ASP A 726 -33.07 -46.85 -14.22
CA ASP A 726 -34.44 -47.09 -13.76
C ASP A 726 -35.41 -47.18 -14.96
N TYR A 727 -35.25 -46.30 -15.97
CA TYR A 727 -36.05 -46.31 -17.20
C TYR A 727 -35.83 -47.59 -18.02
N ILE A 728 -34.57 -47.98 -18.25
CA ILE A 728 -34.21 -49.23 -18.95
C ILE A 728 -34.76 -50.45 -18.19
N THR A 729 -34.68 -50.43 -16.86
CA THR A 729 -35.24 -51.49 -16.01
C THR A 729 -36.76 -51.57 -16.14
N ALA A 730 -37.46 -50.42 -16.17
CA ALA A 730 -38.90 -50.36 -16.38
C ALA A 730 -39.28 -50.95 -17.75
N LEU A 731 -38.57 -50.59 -18.82
CA LEU A 731 -38.75 -51.17 -20.16
C LEU A 731 -38.53 -52.69 -20.18
N GLY A 732 -37.57 -53.20 -19.39
CA GLY A 732 -37.31 -54.64 -19.28
C GLY A 732 -38.39 -55.43 -18.53
N ARG A 733 -39.19 -54.77 -17.69
CA ARG A 733 -40.28 -55.38 -16.92
C ARG A 733 -41.59 -55.49 -17.71
N LEU A 734 -41.73 -54.72 -18.79
CA LEU A 734 -42.88 -54.77 -19.69
C LEU A 734 -42.80 -56.01 -20.60
N LYS A 735 -43.86 -56.83 -20.59
CA LYS A 735 -43.93 -58.07 -21.41
C LYS A 735 -44.46 -57.82 -22.82
N ASN A 736 -45.28 -56.79 -23.02
CA ASN A 736 -45.87 -56.46 -24.32
C ASN A 736 -44.91 -55.61 -25.16
N PRO A 737 -44.45 -56.07 -26.34
CA PRO A 737 -43.60 -55.29 -27.23
C PRO A 737 -44.20 -53.95 -27.66
N PHE A 738 -45.53 -53.86 -27.84
CA PHE A 738 -46.22 -52.64 -28.25
C PHE A 738 -46.24 -51.57 -27.14
N GLN A 739 -46.17 -51.98 -25.87
CA GLN A 739 -46.00 -51.07 -24.74
C GLN A 739 -44.55 -50.57 -24.62
N ARG A 740 -43.57 -51.43 -24.97
CA ARG A 740 -42.14 -51.07 -24.96
C ARG A 740 -41.78 -50.10 -26.09
N SER A 741 -42.43 -50.22 -27.25
CA SER A 741 -42.23 -49.34 -28.41
C SER A 741 -43.03 -48.04 -28.34
N GLY A 742 -43.84 -47.84 -27.30
CA GLY A 742 -44.69 -46.65 -27.19
C GLY A 742 -45.89 -46.64 -28.13
N SER A 743 -46.31 -47.78 -28.66
CA SER A 743 -47.49 -47.91 -29.53
C SER A 743 -48.78 -48.11 -28.74
N GLU A 744 -48.69 -48.66 -27.53
CA GLU A 744 -49.81 -48.85 -26.60
C GLU A 744 -49.48 -48.26 -25.21
N PRO A 745 -50.45 -47.61 -24.54
CA PRO A 745 -50.23 -47.14 -23.18
C PRO A 745 -50.17 -48.30 -22.17
N VAL A 746 -49.43 -48.08 -21.10
CA VAL A 746 -49.43 -48.92 -19.90
C VAL A 746 -50.47 -48.36 -18.94
N SER A 747 -51.57 -49.09 -18.75
CA SER A 747 -52.66 -48.73 -17.83
C SER A 747 -52.43 -49.39 -16.47
N GLY A 748 -52.59 -48.64 -15.38
CA GLY A 748 -52.44 -49.15 -14.02
C GLY A 748 -52.64 -48.10 -12.95
N THR A 749 -52.65 -48.54 -11.69
CA THR A 749 -52.55 -47.61 -10.55
C THR A 749 -51.20 -46.92 -10.53
N LYS A 750 -51.10 -45.77 -9.87
CA LYS A 750 -49.87 -44.99 -9.81
C LYS A 750 -48.74 -45.77 -9.12
N ASP A 751 -49.07 -46.53 -8.08
CA ASP A 751 -48.13 -47.39 -7.36
C ASP A 751 -47.59 -48.52 -8.24
N GLU A 752 -48.46 -49.20 -9.00
CA GLU A 752 -48.06 -50.28 -9.91
C GLU A 752 -47.08 -49.78 -10.99
N ILE A 753 -47.33 -48.60 -11.54
CA ILE A 753 -46.47 -48.00 -12.57
C ILE A 753 -45.18 -47.48 -11.93
N ALA A 754 -45.23 -46.84 -10.76
CA ALA A 754 -44.04 -46.35 -10.05
C ALA A 754 -43.09 -47.50 -9.66
N VAL A 755 -43.64 -48.67 -9.27
CA VAL A 755 -42.86 -49.89 -8.99
C VAL A 755 -42.06 -50.35 -10.21
N LEU A 756 -42.56 -50.18 -11.44
CA LEU A 756 -41.80 -50.52 -12.65
C LEU A 756 -40.47 -49.76 -12.72
N PHE A 757 -40.45 -48.51 -12.27
CA PHE A 757 -39.26 -47.65 -12.19
C PHE A 757 -38.47 -47.78 -10.89
N ASN A 758 -38.83 -48.73 -10.02
CA ASN A 758 -38.23 -48.88 -8.69
C ASN A 758 -38.35 -47.60 -7.82
N ARG A 759 -39.49 -46.91 -7.94
CA ARG A 759 -39.75 -45.60 -7.32
C ARG A 759 -41.05 -45.60 -6.52
N THR A 760 -41.17 -44.63 -5.62
CA THR A 760 -42.43 -44.28 -4.93
C THR A 760 -43.23 -43.28 -5.77
N ASN A 761 -44.53 -43.12 -5.51
CA ASN A 761 -45.37 -42.15 -6.24
C ASN A 761 -44.76 -40.74 -6.34
N THR A 762 -44.26 -40.19 -5.23
CA THR A 762 -43.67 -38.85 -5.19
C THR A 762 -42.37 -38.75 -6.02
N THR A 763 -41.54 -39.78 -5.98
CA THR A 763 -40.27 -39.81 -6.73
C THR A 763 -40.48 -40.14 -8.21
N PHE A 764 -41.61 -40.76 -8.55
CA PHE A 764 -42.07 -40.99 -9.91
C PHE A 764 -42.64 -39.71 -10.55
N ASP A 765 -43.42 -38.90 -9.81
CA ASP A 765 -43.86 -37.58 -10.29
C ASP A 765 -42.68 -36.67 -10.65
N THR A 766 -41.65 -36.69 -9.80
CA THR A 766 -40.40 -35.97 -10.05
C THR A 766 -39.68 -36.50 -11.28
N PHE A 767 -39.73 -37.81 -11.53
CA PHE A 767 -39.16 -38.44 -12.73
C PHE A 767 -39.90 -37.98 -14.00
N ILE A 768 -41.24 -38.01 -14.00
CA ILE A 768 -42.07 -37.53 -15.12
C ILE A 768 -41.75 -36.06 -15.44
N GLY A 769 -41.68 -35.21 -14.41
CA GLY A 769 -41.38 -33.79 -14.59
C GLY A 769 -39.98 -33.53 -15.16
N ASN A 770 -38.98 -34.34 -14.79
CA ASN A 770 -37.60 -34.17 -15.24
C ASN A 770 -37.29 -34.83 -16.60
N TYR A 771 -38.08 -35.83 -17.01
CA TYR A 771 -37.86 -36.60 -18.24
C TYR A 771 -39.12 -36.69 -19.13
N PRO A 772 -39.70 -35.55 -19.56
CA PRO A 772 -40.92 -35.55 -20.37
C PRO A 772 -40.75 -36.17 -21.76
N SER A 773 -39.51 -36.33 -22.23
CA SER A 773 -39.19 -36.96 -23.52
C SER A 773 -39.20 -38.50 -23.48
N LEU A 774 -39.23 -39.11 -22.30
CA LEU A 774 -39.18 -40.57 -22.11
C LEU A 774 -40.53 -41.17 -21.71
N LEU A 775 -41.40 -40.38 -21.09
CA LEU A 775 -42.71 -40.81 -20.62
C LEU A 775 -43.75 -39.71 -20.81
N HIS A 776 -44.84 -40.04 -21.49
CA HIS A 776 -45.99 -39.16 -21.67
C HIS A 776 -47.21 -39.69 -20.92
N VAL A 777 -47.81 -38.87 -20.06
CA VAL A 777 -49.05 -39.25 -19.34
C VAL A 777 -50.24 -39.04 -20.28
N VAL A 778 -50.88 -40.13 -20.72
CA VAL A 778 -52.05 -40.12 -21.62
C VAL A 778 -53.33 -39.89 -20.81
N ARG A 779 -53.45 -40.55 -19.65
CA ARG A 779 -54.54 -40.35 -18.69
C ARG A 779 -53.99 -40.23 -17.28
N ASP A 780 -54.32 -39.14 -16.61
CA ASP A 780 -53.86 -38.87 -15.25
C ASP A 780 -54.61 -39.71 -14.20
N TRP A 781 -53.98 -39.98 -13.07
CA TRP A 781 -54.53 -40.79 -11.97
C TRP A 781 -55.47 -39.95 -11.08
N LYS A 782 -56.67 -39.66 -11.57
CA LYS A 782 -57.70 -38.92 -10.82
C LYS A 782 -58.68 -39.88 -10.11
N ASN A 783 -59.11 -39.53 -8.90
CA ASN A 783 -60.15 -40.24 -8.14
C ASN A 783 -59.96 -41.77 -8.01
N LYS A 784 -58.73 -42.24 -7.73
CA LYS A 784 -58.36 -43.67 -7.62
C LYS A 784 -58.60 -44.49 -8.90
N GLN A 785 -58.81 -43.85 -10.05
CA GLN A 785 -58.87 -44.54 -11.33
C GLN A 785 -57.47 -44.85 -11.85
N ALA A 786 -57.35 -45.92 -12.64
CA ALA A 786 -56.11 -46.26 -13.31
C ALA A 786 -55.71 -45.14 -14.29
N GLY A 787 -54.47 -44.70 -14.20
CA GLY A 787 -53.87 -43.78 -15.18
C GLY A 787 -53.25 -44.58 -16.32
N GLU A 788 -52.81 -43.86 -17.35
CA GLU A 788 -52.22 -44.43 -18.57
C GLU A 788 -50.97 -43.64 -18.92
N VAL A 789 -49.85 -44.35 -19.02
CA VAL A 789 -48.56 -43.76 -19.42
C VAL A 789 -48.07 -44.40 -20.71
N LEU A 790 -47.52 -43.58 -21.58
CA LEU A 790 -46.90 -44.01 -22.82
C LEU A 790 -45.39 -43.86 -22.69
N PHE A 791 -44.66 -44.94 -22.91
CA PHE A 791 -43.20 -44.89 -23.04
C PHE A 791 -42.87 -44.30 -24.40
N THR A 792 -42.19 -43.17 -24.45
CA THR A 792 -41.86 -42.51 -25.71
C THR A 792 -40.43 -42.85 -26.11
N LEU A 793 -40.25 -43.21 -27.38
CA LEU A 793 -38.92 -43.36 -27.95
C LEU A 793 -38.23 -42.01 -28.00
N HIS A 794 -36.98 -41.98 -27.57
CA HIS A 794 -36.15 -40.78 -27.71
C HIS A 794 -35.96 -40.46 -29.22
N PRO A 795 -35.88 -39.19 -29.64
CA PRO A 795 -35.72 -38.83 -31.06
C PRO A 795 -34.57 -39.56 -31.77
N ARG A 796 -33.48 -39.84 -31.04
CA ARG A 796 -32.36 -40.64 -31.57
C ARG A 796 -32.68 -42.13 -31.70
N GLU A 797 -33.45 -42.71 -30.79
CA GLU A 797 -33.89 -44.11 -30.91
C GLU A 797 -34.78 -44.26 -32.15
N GLN A 798 -35.67 -43.30 -32.40
CA GLN A 798 -36.47 -43.25 -33.63
C GLN A 798 -35.58 -43.17 -34.87
N ALA A 799 -34.59 -42.27 -34.89
CA ALA A 799 -33.65 -42.17 -36.01
C ALA A 799 -32.86 -43.47 -36.24
N ILE A 800 -32.46 -44.18 -35.17
CA ILE A 800 -31.79 -45.48 -35.27
C ILE A 800 -32.73 -46.54 -35.86
N LEU A 801 -34.01 -46.56 -35.46
CA LEU A 801 -35.00 -47.48 -36.01
C LEU A 801 -35.26 -47.20 -37.49
N ASP A 802 -35.37 -45.93 -37.89
CA ASP A 802 -35.55 -45.53 -39.28
C ASP A 802 -34.33 -45.97 -40.13
N GLN A 803 -33.12 -45.77 -39.60
CA GLN A 803 -31.88 -46.25 -40.22
C GLN A 803 -31.80 -47.78 -40.30
N LEU A 804 -32.28 -48.49 -39.27
CA LEU A 804 -32.32 -49.96 -39.29
C LEU A 804 -33.29 -50.43 -40.38
N SER A 805 -34.50 -49.84 -40.45
CA SER A 805 -35.51 -50.24 -41.43
C SER A 805 -35.05 -50.09 -42.88
N THR A 806 -34.18 -49.10 -43.14
CA THR A 806 -33.65 -48.76 -44.47
C THR A 806 -32.24 -49.29 -44.72
N SER A 807 -31.61 -49.95 -43.75
CA SER A 807 -30.23 -50.43 -43.88
C SER A 807 -30.11 -51.47 -45.00
N PRO A 808 -29.12 -51.38 -45.90
CA PRO A 808 -28.83 -52.43 -46.88
C PRO A 808 -28.08 -53.61 -46.27
N ASP A 809 -27.44 -53.42 -45.11
CA ASP A 809 -26.71 -54.47 -44.42
C ASP A 809 -27.68 -55.40 -43.70
N ARG A 810 -27.53 -56.71 -43.94
CA ARG A 810 -28.31 -57.77 -43.32
C ARG A 810 -27.43 -58.68 -42.47
N ASP A 811 -27.99 -59.18 -41.38
CA ASP A 811 -27.36 -60.25 -40.61
C ASP A 811 -27.28 -61.52 -41.48
N PRO A 812 -26.11 -62.17 -41.61
CA PRO A 812 -25.93 -63.33 -42.48
C PRO A 812 -26.81 -64.53 -42.11
N GLN A 813 -27.22 -64.67 -40.85
CA GLN A 813 -28.00 -65.79 -40.35
C GLN A 813 -29.50 -65.48 -40.27
N SER A 814 -29.87 -64.33 -39.74
CA SER A 814 -31.29 -63.97 -39.52
C SER A 814 -31.92 -63.15 -40.65
N GLN A 815 -31.11 -62.68 -41.62
CA GLN A 815 -31.54 -61.74 -42.68
C GLN A 815 -32.19 -60.46 -42.13
N GLN A 816 -31.97 -60.13 -40.87
CA GLN A 816 -32.49 -58.90 -40.26
C GLN A 816 -31.60 -57.71 -40.62
N PRO A 817 -32.17 -56.51 -40.77
CA PRO A 817 -31.40 -55.28 -40.94
C PRO A 817 -30.41 -55.07 -39.79
N ARG A 818 -29.17 -54.69 -40.11
CA ARG A 818 -28.14 -54.36 -39.11
C ARG A 818 -27.47 -53.03 -39.40
N ILE A 819 -26.95 -52.37 -38.37
CA ILE A 819 -26.11 -51.17 -38.47
C ILE A 819 -24.75 -51.47 -37.82
N LEU A 820 -23.67 -51.09 -38.50
CA LEU A 820 -22.33 -51.21 -37.94
C LEU A 820 -22.14 -50.22 -36.78
N ARG A 821 -21.88 -50.76 -35.58
CA ARG A 821 -21.67 -49.98 -34.35
C ARG A 821 -20.68 -48.83 -34.51
N ARG A 822 -19.56 -49.05 -35.22
CA ARG A 822 -18.54 -48.00 -35.44
C ARG A 822 -19.07 -46.82 -36.26
N GLY A 823 -19.87 -47.09 -37.29
CA GLY A 823 -20.51 -46.06 -38.11
C GLY A 823 -21.54 -45.27 -37.30
N LEU A 824 -22.34 -45.99 -36.51
CA LEU A 824 -23.33 -45.39 -35.63
C LEU A 824 -22.66 -44.47 -34.59
N LEU A 825 -21.62 -44.95 -33.88
CA LEU A 825 -20.92 -44.14 -32.88
C LEU A 825 -20.29 -42.87 -33.49
N LYS A 826 -19.73 -42.97 -34.70
CA LYS A 826 -19.19 -41.80 -35.41
C LYS A 826 -20.29 -40.77 -35.74
N GLN A 827 -21.46 -41.22 -36.16
CA GLN A 827 -22.59 -40.35 -36.45
C GLN A 827 -23.18 -39.74 -35.16
N VAL A 828 -23.35 -40.54 -34.12
CA VAL A 828 -23.86 -40.12 -32.80
C VAL A 828 -22.95 -39.04 -32.21
N ALA A 829 -21.63 -39.17 -32.36
CA ALA A 829 -20.67 -38.15 -31.97
C ALA A 829 -20.83 -36.83 -32.76
N THR A 830 -21.14 -36.88 -34.06
CA THR A 830 -21.40 -35.66 -34.85
C THR A 830 -22.69 -34.93 -34.45
N GLU A 831 -23.62 -35.62 -33.82
CA GLU A 831 -24.89 -35.08 -33.32
C GLU A 831 -24.79 -34.61 -31.84
N GLY A 832 -23.61 -34.73 -31.23
CA GLY A 832 -23.32 -34.22 -29.89
C GLY A 832 -23.56 -35.19 -28.74
N TYR A 833 -23.79 -36.48 -29.03
CA TYR A 833 -23.87 -37.55 -28.04
C TYR A 833 -22.50 -38.18 -27.81
N ARG A 834 -22.16 -38.49 -26.56
CA ARG A 834 -20.77 -38.77 -26.16
C ARG A 834 -20.48 -40.20 -25.72
N ASP A 835 -21.49 -41.07 -25.65
CA ASP A 835 -21.35 -42.52 -25.44
C ASP A 835 -22.50 -43.29 -26.11
#